data_AF-A0ABC8UL70-F1
#
_entry.id   AF-A0ABC8UL70-F1
#
_cell.length_a   1.000
_cell.length_b   1.000
_cell.length_c   1.000
_cell.angle_alpha   90.00
_cell.angle_beta   90.00
_cell.angle_gamma   90.00
#
_symmetry.space_group_name_H-M   'P 1'
#
loop_
_entity.id
_entity.type
_entity.pdbx_description
1 polymer ?
#
loop_
_entity_poly.entity_id
_entity_poly.type
_entity_poly.pdbx_seq_one_letter_code
_entity_poly.pdbx_strand_id
1 'polypeptide(L)'
;MELRALRLHRRMEFGRREMELRALRLHCFGLWRTAPSDLGLGCIRVRQAAWEISLLIHSEYSLTEPYVARVIFEALQCESAIFIGNSMPIRDADIYGCNWAKCTHSSAMKSGSGLTCHWIQVAGNRGASGIDGLLSTAVGFAVGCNKRVLCMVGDVSFLHDTNGLALLKQRIQRKPMTILVINNHGGAIFSLLPIADRTERRVLDQYFYTSHNISISNLCMAHGVKHVQVQTKIELLDALFTSQQDDTDCVIEVESSIDANANFRSSLKKFACQAADDTLGILSGLSVSDSIFNGFMICKIYKMEYSLYRVQLSAPPTSASVNSNLTTLHREGFIIALSLDDGSVGFGEVAPLEIHKENLLDAEEQLRFLGRIIGGAKIDYFLPLLKGSFSSWIWNSLGIPPGSICPSVRCGLEMAVLNAIAAREGSSLLNILYLHANKQEKISWKSQNVKICALVDSNGTPKDVAYVATTLAEEGFSAIKLKVARRADPIEDAAVIQEVRKKVGHQIELRADANRKWTYDEAIRFGFAVKNCDLQYIEEPVSDEDDIIKFCEETGLPVALDETLDNIAENHLEVLAKFTHSRIVAVVIKPSIVGGFENAALIARWAQQHGKMAVVSAAFESGLGLLAYIQFSSYVELQNAALCRVMNKEPALSVIHGLGTYRWLKEDVMTEPLKICRNPRSGFVEASIVDAVQLLQKFQINKNVIVRTFTREQVRNYQLSVDSEHFSFSFNIQEIGPSIDNSVLVFLHGLFGTGEDWIPIMKAISGSARCVAIDLPGHGGSKLQKMSDHEAAQEPNWSIEVVGDMLCKLFHQLTNRKVTLVGYSMGARIALYMALKCSDKVQGAVIISGSPGLTDREARKVRCAKDDFRACSLVSYGLEGFLDSWYAGELWSSLRGHPHFKRIVANRLQQDDVHTLAKVLSDSSVGRQLPLWEDLKHCKVPVLLIVGERDAKFKRIAKDMCSIINSGTWSRDHPAIVEIPNCGHAAHLENPLPVIRAVREFLTTLKEEFVKWQGLCRALQ
;
A
#
# COMPACT_ATOMS: atom_id res chain seq x y z
N MET A 1 -6.68 52.66 -31.95
CA MET A 1 -7.52 52.03 -30.90
C MET A 1 -7.59 50.51 -31.03
N GLU A 2 -7.61 49.95 -32.24
CA GLU A 2 -7.67 48.50 -32.48
C GLU A 2 -6.48 47.69 -31.94
N LEU A 3 -5.24 48.23 -31.99
CA LEU A 3 -4.07 47.59 -31.36
C LEU A 3 -4.13 47.56 -29.82
N ARG A 4 -4.87 48.49 -29.20
CA ARG A 4 -5.16 48.47 -27.75
C ARG A 4 -6.25 47.45 -27.43
N ALA A 5 -7.27 47.33 -28.29
CA ALA A 5 -8.32 46.33 -28.16
C ALA A 5 -7.80 44.90 -28.32
N LEU A 6 -6.91 44.63 -29.29
CA LEU A 6 -6.25 43.33 -29.49
C LEU A 6 -5.30 42.96 -28.34
N ARG A 7 -4.59 43.93 -27.74
CA ARG A 7 -3.78 43.70 -26.52
C ARG A 7 -4.65 43.46 -25.28
N LEU A 8 -5.80 44.13 -25.16
CA LEU A 8 -6.77 43.89 -24.08
C LEU A 8 -7.48 42.54 -24.26
N HIS A 9 -7.81 42.14 -25.47
CA HIS A 9 -8.46 40.86 -25.75
C HIS A 9 -7.49 39.69 -25.51
N ARG A 10 -6.23 39.79 -25.95
CA ARG A 10 -5.20 38.79 -25.59
C ARG A 10 -4.87 38.79 -24.09
N ARG A 11 -4.86 39.94 -23.40
CA ARG A 11 -4.73 40.00 -21.93
C ARG A 11 -5.95 39.42 -21.21
N MET A 12 -7.15 39.53 -21.77
CA MET A 12 -8.37 38.94 -21.21
C MET A 12 -8.49 37.44 -21.48
N GLU A 13 -8.01 36.92 -22.62
CA GLU A 13 -7.92 35.48 -22.87
C GLU A 13 -6.79 34.81 -22.07
N PHE A 14 -5.61 35.44 -22.01
CA PHE A 14 -4.51 34.97 -21.16
C PHE A 14 -4.89 35.10 -19.69
N GLY A 15 -5.56 36.20 -19.31
CA GLY A 15 -6.10 36.42 -17.97
C GLY A 15 -7.27 35.50 -17.62
N ARG A 16 -8.06 35.00 -18.57
CA ARG A 16 -9.09 33.96 -18.37
C ARG A 16 -8.46 32.60 -18.13
N ARG A 17 -7.48 32.18 -18.95
CA ARG A 17 -6.73 30.93 -18.72
C ARG A 17 -5.89 30.99 -17.44
N GLU A 18 -5.36 32.16 -17.10
CA GLU A 18 -4.65 32.40 -15.83
C GLU A 18 -5.64 32.53 -14.65
N MET A 19 -6.89 32.99 -14.86
CA MET A 19 -7.97 32.92 -13.87
C MET A 19 -8.49 31.50 -13.66
N GLU A 20 -8.56 30.68 -14.70
CA GLU A 20 -8.90 29.24 -14.61
C GLU A 20 -7.78 28.47 -13.93
N LEU A 21 -6.51 28.78 -14.25
CA LEU A 21 -5.33 28.30 -13.50
C LEU A 21 -5.30 28.86 -12.06
N ARG A 22 -5.78 30.08 -11.80
CA ARG A 22 -5.93 30.62 -10.44
C ARG A 22 -7.11 30.05 -9.68
N ALA A 23 -8.18 29.63 -10.37
CA ALA A 23 -9.29 28.89 -9.80
C ALA A 23 -8.86 27.46 -9.45
N LEU A 24 -8.01 26.84 -10.29
CA LEU A 24 -7.21 25.67 -9.93
C LEU A 24 -6.30 25.98 -8.72
N ARG A 25 -5.58 27.11 -8.68
CA ARG A 25 -4.73 27.53 -7.53
C ARG A 25 -5.50 27.85 -6.25
N LEU A 26 -6.78 28.24 -6.27
CA LEU A 26 -7.54 28.52 -5.04
C LEU A 26 -8.25 27.27 -4.49
N HIS A 27 -8.42 26.23 -5.31
CA HIS A 27 -8.96 24.93 -4.89
C HIS A 27 -7.89 23.88 -4.58
N CYS A 28 -6.62 24.12 -4.91
CA CYS A 28 -5.49 23.22 -4.63
C CYS A 28 -5.15 23.04 -3.13
N PHE A 29 -5.68 23.85 -2.22
CA PHE A 29 -4.97 24.16 -0.95
C PHE A 29 -5.64 23.74 0.37
N GLY A 30 -6.51 22.73 0.41
CA GLY A 30 -7.05 22.32 1.73
C GLY A 30 -7.77 20.98 1.89
N LEU A 31 -7.80 20.13 0.87
CA LEU A 31 -8.81 19.05 0.78
C LEU A 31 -8.21 17.68 0.44
N TRP A 32 -6.92 17.49 0.76
CA TRP A 32 -6.17 16.29 0.43
C TRP A 32 -6.54 15.06 1.28
N ARG A 33 -7.15 15.25 2.47
CA ARG A 33 -7.68 14.13 3.29
C ARG A 33 -8.99 14.40 4.05
N THR A 34 -9.40 15.65 4.24
CA THR A 34 -10.57 16.01 5.08
C THR A 34 -11.62 16.83 4.35
N ALA A 35 -11.60 16.84 3.01
CA ALA A 35 -12.70 17.44 2.27
C ALA A 35 -14.01 16.76 2.63
N PRO A 36 -15.06 17.51 2.99
CA PRO A 36 -16.40 16.97 2.89
C PRO A 36 -16.56 16.35 1.50
N SER A 37 -17.28 15.25 1.42
CA SER A 37 -17.73 14.57 0.19
C SER A 37 -18.48 15.46 -0.81
N ASP A 38 -18.60 16.76 -0.53
CA ASP A 38 -19.59 17.68 -1.08
C ASP A 38 -18.96 18.78 -1.96
N LEU A 39 -17.65 18.72 -2.24
CA LEU A 39 -16.97 19.69 -3.12
C LEU A 39 -16.79 19.12 -4.55
N GLY A 40 -17.54 19.70 -5.49
CA GLY A 40 -17.85 19.21 -6.84
C GLY A 40 -16.71 19.04 -7.86
N LEU A 41 -17.06 19.15 -9.15
CA LEU A 41 -16.25 18.78 -10.33
C LEU A 41 -14.80 19.35 -10.36
N GLY A 42 -14.55 20.50 -9.72
CA GLY A 42 -13.23 21.11 -9.65
C GLY A 42 -12.22 20.32 -8.79
N CYS A 43 -12.67 19.71 -7.70
CA CYS A 43 -11.79 19.00 -6.74
C CYS A 43 -11.17 17.73 -7.37
N ILE A 44 -11.93 17.11 -8.27
CA ILE A 44 -11.58 15.92 -9.04
C ILE A 44 -10.41 16.20 -10.00
N ARG A 45 -10.53 17.25 -10.81
CA ARG A 45 -9.50 17.63 -11.78
C ARG A 45 -8.20 17.97 -11.06
N VAL A 46 -8.30 18.70 -9.95
CA VAL A 46 -7.18 19.04 -9.09
C VAL A 46 -6.49 17.77 -8.57
N ARG A 47 -7.25 16.78 -8.10
CA ARG A 47 -6.68 15.50 -7.61
C ARG A 47 -5.92 14.75 -8.69
N GLN A 48 -6.48 14.62 -9.89
CA GLN A 48 -5.83 13.88 -10.98
C GLN A 48 -4.58 14.60 -11.50
N ALA A 49 -4.64 15.93 -11.65
CA ALA A 49 -3.47 16.72 -12.03
C ALA A 49 -2.37 16.69 -10.96
N ALA A 50 -2.74 16.80 -9.68
CA ALA A 50 -1.79 16.74 -8.57
C ALA A 50 -1.14 15.36 -8.45
N TRP A 51 -1.89 14.30 -8.69
CA TRP A 51 -1.37 12.94 -8.74
C TRP A 51 -0.32 12.79 -9.85
N GLU A 52 -0.60 13.25 -11.09
CA GLU A 52 0.39 13.18 -12.18
C GLU A 52 1.65 13.99 -11.87
N ILE A 53 1.50 15.19 -11.30
CA ILE A 53 2.64 16.01 -10.88
C ILE A 53 3.49 15.23 -9.86
N SER A 54 2.84 14.64 -8.86
CA SER A 54 3.52 13.82 -7.84
C SER A 54 4.24 12.64 -8.48
N LEU A 55 3.58 11.89 -9.36
CA LEU A 55 4.17 10.74 -10.05
C LEU A 55 5.45 11.15 -10.79
N LEU A 56 5.37 12.18 -11.63
CA LEU A 56 6.48 12.64 -12.45
C LEU A 56 7.67 13.16 -11.63
N ILE A 57 7.41 13.89 -10.55
CA ILE A 57 8.46 14.39 -9.64
C ILE A 57 9.24 13.23 -9.00
N HIS A 58 8.55 12.16 -8.61
CA HIS A 58 9.22 11.01 -7.99
C HIS A 58 9.86 10.08 -9.02
N SER A 59 9.24 9.91 -10.20
CA SER A 59 9.77 9.02 -11.23
C SER A 59 11.01 9.57 -11.92
N GLU A 60 11.17 10.89 -12.00
CA GLU A 60 12.38 11.52 -12.53
C GLU A 60 13.60 11.15 -11.68
N TYR A 61 14.65 10.59 -12.28
CA TYR A 61 15.85 10.18 -11.53
C TYR A 61 16.66 11.39 -11.05
N SER A 62 16.77 12.41 -11.89
CA SER A 62 17.58 13.59 -11.61
C SER A 62 17.04 14.40 -10.42
N LEU A 63 17.96 15.07 -9.72
CA LEU A 63 17.59 16.01 -8.67
C LEU A 63 17.05 17.30 -9.31
N THR A 64 15.73 17.43 -9.38
CA THR A 64 15.08 18.59 -10.00
C THR A 64 14.63 19.62 -8.97
N GLU A 65 14.57 20.89 -9.34
CA GLU A 65 14.07 21.97 -8.48
C GLU A 65 12.64 21.70 -7.96
N PRO A 66 11.67 21.19 -8.77
CA PRO A 66 10.39 20.72 -8.25
C PRO A 66 10.47 19.63 -7.19
N TYR A 67 11.41 18.67 -7.31
CA TYR A 67 11.62 17.64 -6.28
C TYR A 67 12.15 18.26 -4.98
N VAL A 68 13.13 19.16 -5.07
CA VAL A 68 13.67 19.88 -3.91
C VAL A 68 12.58 20.65 -3.18
N ALA A 69 11.79 21.42 -3.93
CA ALA A 69 10.67 22.18 -3.37
C ALA A 69 9.65 21.28 -2.67
N ARG A 70 9.46 20.05 -3.14
CA ARG A 70 8.56 19.08 -2.52
C ARG A 70 9.15 18.48 -1.23
N VAL A 71 10.35 17.92 -1.31
CA VAL A 71 11.03 17.20 -0.22
C VAL A 71 11.32 18.11 0.97
N ILE A 72 11.61 19.39 0.75
CA ILE A 72 11.84 20.34 1.84
C ILE A 72 10.67 20.35 2.82
N PHE A 73 9.43 20.33 2.34
CA PHE A 73 8.25 20.31 3.22
C PHE A 73 8.03 18.94 3.89
N GLU A 74 8.41 17.84 3.22
CA GLU A 74 8.36 16.49 3.81
C GLU A 74 9.37 16.34 4.95
N ALA A 75 10.51 17.02 4.87
CA ALA A 75 11.54 17.00 5.90
C ALA A 75 11.17 17.84 7.14
N LEU A 76 10.20 18.76 7.09
CA LEU A 76 9.95 19.69 8.21
C LEU A 76 9.39 18.99 9.48
N GLN A 77 9.98 19.33 10.62
CA GLN A 77 9.47 18.96 11.94
C GLN A 77 8.50 20.03 12.48
N CYS A 78 7.68 19.68 13.47
CA CYS A 78 6.64 20.56 14.02
C CYS A 78 7.15 21.81 14.73
N GLU A 79 8.40 21.77 15.18
CA GLU A 79 9.08 22.91 15.78
C GLU A 79 9.87 23.76 14.76
N SER A 80 9.78 23.45 13.47
CA SER A 80 10.48 24.17 12.42
C SER A 80 9.69 25.38 11.90
N ALA A 81 10.42 26.31 11.29
CA ALA A 81 9.85 27.36 10.46
C ALA A 81 10.59 27.40 9.11
N ILE A 82 9.93 27.92 8.08
CA ILE A 82 10.52 27.98 6.74
C ILE A 82 10.59 29.43 6.26
N PHE A 83 11.71 29.77 5.63
CA PHE A 83 11.91 31.05 4.96
C PHE A 83 12.17 30.81 3.48
N ILE A 84 11.41 31.41 2.59
CA ILE A 84 11.51 31.14 1.15
C ILE A 84 11.87 32.42 0.40
N GLY A 85 12.95 32.35 -0.39
CA GLY A 85 13.40 33.42 -1.26
C GLY A 85 12.49 33.61 -2.48
N ASN A 86 12.57 34.78 -3.11
CA ASN A 86 11.75 35.09 -4.28
C ASN A 86 12.18 34.30 -5.52
N SER A 87 11.55 34.60 -6.66
CA SER A 87 11.82 33.95 -7.95
C SER A 87 11.34 32.49 -7.99
N MET A 88 12.17 31.55 -8.41
CA MET A 88 11.80 30.13 -8.55
C MET A 88 11.53 29.43 -7.21
N PRO A 89 12.35 29.56 -6.15
CA PRO A 89 12.09 28.91 -4.86
C PRO A 89 10.66 29.04 -4.34
N ILE A 90 10.12 30.28 -4.23
CA ILE A 90 8.74 30.47 -3.75
C ILE A 90 7.67 29.99 -4.73
N ARG A 91 7.93 30.00 -6.04
CA ARG A 91 6.99 29.49 -7.05
C ARG A 91 6.95 27.96 -7.00
N ASP A 92 8.08 27.33 -6.79
CA ASP A 92 8.18 25.87 -6.73
C ASP A 92 7.59 25.35 -5.44
N ALA A 93 7.86 26.04 -4.34
CA ALA A 93 7.20 25.76 -3.06
C ALA A 93 5.68 25.91 -3.18
N ASP A 94 5.19 26.97 -3.83
CA ASP A 94 3.75 27.20 -4.07
C ASP A 94 3.12 26.13 -4.97
N ILE A 95 3.82 25.68 -6.02
CA ILE A 95 3.27 24.76 -7.02
C ILE A 95 3.45 23.28 -6.64
N TYR A 96 4.61 22.91 -6.08
CA TYR A 96 5.04 21.51 -5.90
C TYR A 96 5.23 21.10 -4.43
N GLY A 97 5.24 22.06 -3.50
CA GLY A 97 5.28 21.78 -2.07
C GLY A 97 4.14 20.83 -1.67
N CYS A 98 4.46 19.80 -0.90
CA CYS A 98 3.49 18.85 -0.37
C CYS A 98 3.57 18.84 1.16
N ASN A 99 2.57 18.25 1.83
CA ASN A 99 2.63 17.96 3.27
C ASN A 99 2.58 19.21 4.20
N TRP A 100 1.38 19.51 4.72
CA TRP A 100 1.31 20.02 6.10
C TRP A 100 1.31 18.78 6.99
N ALA A 101 2.46 18.47 7.58
CA ALA A 101 2.60 17.34 8.49
C ALA A 101 1.46 17.33 9.53
N LYS A 102 0.92 16.13 9.81
CA LYS A 102 0.16 15.84 11.03
C LYS A 102 1.10 16.11 12.19
N CYS A 103 1.16 17.34 12.66
CA CYS A 103 2.01 17.68 13.78
C CYS A 103 1.44 17.08 15.05
N THR A 104 2.06 16.01 15.54
CA THR A 104 1.61 15.26 16.70
C THR A 104 2.10 15.84 18.02
N HIS A 105 2.98 16.85 18.03
CA HIS A 105 3.52 17.41 19.27
C HIS A 105 3.62 18.95 19.28
N SER A 106 3.02 19.52 20.34
CA SER A 106 3.11 20.89 20.89
C SER A 106 2.06 21.95 20.49
N SER A 107 1.61 22.62 21.56
CA SER A 107 0.80 23.85 21.72
C SER A 107 -0.21 24.21 20.64
N ALA A 108 -1.44 23.71 20.79
CA ALA A 108 -2.60 24.14 20.03
C ALA A 108 -2.97 25.61 20.33
N MET A 109 -3.02 26.47 19.32
CA MET A 109 -3.87 27.67 19.39
C MET A 109 -5.29 27.26 19.01
N LYS A 110 -6.23 27.41 19.94
CA LYS A 110 -7.66 27.20 19.69
C LYS A 110 -8.17 28.32 18.79
N SER A 111 -8.59 27.98 17.57
CA SER A 111 -9.55 28.82 16.85
C SER A 111 -10.94 28.67 17.52
N GLY A 112 -11.77 29.70 17.46
CA GLY A 112 -13.11 29.73 18.06
C GLY A 112 -14.09 28.63 17.58
N SER A 113 -13.68 27.79 16.62
CA SER A 113 -14.44 26.65 16.08
C SER A 113 -14.05 25.28 16.65
N GLY A 114 -13.14 25.19 17.63
CA GLY A 114 -12.81 23.92 18.30
C GLY A 114 -11.87 22.97 17.52
N LEU A 115 -11.39 23.35 16.33
CA LEU A 115 -10.36 22.61 15.60
C LEU A 115 -8.95 23.02 16.06
N THR A 116 -8.16 22.04 16.51
CA THR A 116 -6.70 22.19 16.74
C THR A 116 -5.98 22.15 15.39
N CYS A 117 -5.45 23.29 14.94
CA CYS A 117 -4.62 23.35 13.74
C CYS A 117 -3.17 23.67 14.10
N HIS A 118 -2.23 22.85 13.62
CA HIS A 118 -0.80 23.06 13.79
C HIS A 118 -0.23 23.66 12.51
N TRP A 119 0.19 24.92 12.56
CA TRP A 119 0.72 25.64 11.40
C TRP A 119 2.24 25.75 11.47
N ILE A 120 2.92 25.33 10.41
CA ILE A 120 4.32 25.69 10.18
C ILE A 120 4.35 27.17 9.77
N GLN A 121 5.25 27.93 10.40
CA GLN A 121 5.40 29.34 10.09
C GLN A 121 6.22 29.50 8.81
N VAL A 122 5.61 30.09 7.77
CA VAL A 122 6.24 30.36 6.47
C VAL A 122 6.48 31.86 6.37
N ALA A 123 7.71 32.27 6.07
CA ALA A 123 8.09 33.65 5.84
C ALA A 123 8.80 33.81 4.49
N GLY A 124 8.79 35.03 3.98
CA GLY A 124 9.57 35.43 2.81
C GLY A 124 9.73 36.94 2.83
N ASN A 125 10.77 37.45 2.18
CA ASN A 125 11.01 38.88 2.06
C ASN A 125 11.15 39.23 0.60
N ARG A 126 10.34 40.18 0.09
CA ARG A 126 10.43 40.62 -1.30
C ARG A 126 11.53 41.66 -1.54
N GLY A 127 12.00 42.37 -0.51
CA GLY A 127 12.95 43.48 -0.69
C GLY A 127 12.47 44.53 -1.70
N ALA A 128 13.40 45.30 -2.27
CA ALA A 128 13.11 46.25 -3.35
C ALA A 128 13.17 45.56 -4.74
N SER A 129 14.18 44.71 -4.96
CA SER A 129 14.44 44.03 -6.23
C SER A 129 14.18 42.51 -6.19
N GLY A 130 13.74 41.95 -5.06
CA GLY A 130 13.51 40.51 -4.95
C GLY A 130 14.73 39.67 -4.52
N ILE A 131 15.92 40.27 -4.39
CA ILE A 131 17.16 39.55 -4.02
C ILE A 131 17.89 40.17 -2.82
N ASP A 132 17.43 41.34 -2.36
CA ASP A 132 18.12 42.15 -1.35
C ASP A 132 17.90 41.59 0.07
N GLY A 133 19.00 41.31 0.78
CA GLY A 133 18.97 41.04 2.22
C GLY A 133 18.22 39.77 2.63
N LEU A 134 18.05 38.79 1.73
CA LEU A 134 17.27 37.58 1.99
C LEU A 134 17.85 36.73 3.10
N LEU A 135 19.16 36.48 3.07
CA LEU A 135 19.87 35.69 4.08
C LEU A 135 19.87 36.43 5.43
N SER A 136 20.21 37.71 5.41
CA SER A 136 20.20 38.58 6.59
C SER A 136 18.81 38.65 7.25
N THR A 137 17.74 38.72 6.44
CA THR A 137 16.36 38.70 6.94
C THR A 137 15.98 37.34 7.50
N ALA A 138 16.38 36.25 6.83
CA ALA A 138 16.11 34.89 7.29
C ALA A 138 16.79 34.61 8.64
N VAL A 139 18.02 35.11 8.85
CA VAL A 139 18.69 35.07 10.17
C VAL A 139 17.92 35.86 11.21
N GLY A 140 17.44 37.07 10.88
CA GLY A 140 16.59 37.86 11.78
C GLY A 140 15.27 37.15 12.14
N PHE A 141 14.64 36.51 11.16
CA PHE A 141 13.44 35.69 11.37
C PHE A 141 13.73 34.51 12.30
N ALA A 142 14.85 33.80 12.12
CA ALA A 142 15.27 32.71 13.00
C ALA A 142 15.48 33.15 14.44
N VAL A 143 16.07 34.34 14.64
CA VAL A 143 16.20 34.95 15.97
C VAL A 143 14.83 35.25 16.58
N GLY A 144 13.92 35.85 15.80
CA GLY A 144 12.60 36.25 16.30
C GLY A 144 11.67 35.07 16.63
N CYS A 145 11.68 34.01 15.82
CA CYS A 145 10.82 32.84 16.05
C CYS A 145 11.44 31.81 16.99
N ASN A 146 12.75 31.85 17.21
CA ASN A 146 13.53 30.91 18.01
C ASN A 146 13.22 29.42 17.68
N LYS A 147 12.99 29.13 16.40
CA LYS A 147 12.75 27.81 15.83
C LYS A 147 13.90 27.41 14.92
N ARG A 148 14.04 26.12 14.61
CA ARG A 148 14.95 25.67 13.55
C ARG A 148 14.39 26.16 12.22
N VAL A 149 15.10 27.09 11.58
CA VAL A 149 14.67 27.68 10.29
C VAL A 149 15.34 26.94 9.14
N LEU A 150 14.54 26.51 8.17
CA LEU A 150 15.01 26.08 6.87
C LEU A 150 14.77 27.22 5.87
N CYS A 151 15.84 27.75 5.27
CA CYS A 151 15.78 28.84 4.32
C CYS A 151 16.10 28.35 2.91
N MET A 152 15.16 28.45 1.98
CA MET A 152 15.36 28.06 0.59
C MET A 152 15.54 29.31 -0.29
N VAL A 153 16.69 29.45 -0.95
CA VAL A 153 17.03 30.59 -1.82
C VAL A 153 17.70 30.11 -3.11
N GLY A 154 17.75 30.97 -4.14
CA GLY A 154 18.56 30.72 -5.34
C GLY A 154 19.99 31.23 -5.19
N ASP A 155 20.92 30.67 -5.96
CA ASP A 155 22.32 31.09 -6.11
C ASP A 155 22.52 32.61 -6.23
N VAL A 156 21.87 33.27 -7.18
CA VAL A 156 22.06 34.72 -7.43
C VAL A 156 21.66 35.53 -6.19
N SER A 157 20.56 35.14 -5.53
CA SER A 157 20.11 35.76 -4.28
C SER A 157 21.07 35.51 -3.12
N PHE A 158 21.61 34.30 -3.03
CA PHE A 158 22.59 33.92 -2.02
C PHE A 158 23.89 34.72 -2.19
N LEU A 159 24.39 34.81 -3.43
CA LEU A 159 25.60 35.55 -3.79
C LEU A 159 25.46 37.04 -3.49
N HIS A 160 24.30 37.62 -3.76
CA HIS A 160 24.01 39.03 -3.50
C HIS A 160 24.01 39.40 -2.01
N ASP A 161 23.69 38.46 -1.11
CA ASP A 161 23.64 38.68 0.36
C ASP A 161 24.64 37.81 1.13
N THR A 162 25.80 37.52 0.52
CA THR A 162 26.88 36.68 1.10
C THR A 162 27.36 37.17 2.46
N ASN A 163 27.39 38.49 2.69
CA ASN A 163 27.73 39.06 4.01
C ASN A 163 26.78 38.61 5.13
N GLY A 164 25.56 38.16 4.81
CA GLY A 164 24.64 37.54 5.76
C GLY A 164 25.21 36.28 6.44
N LEU A 165 26.16 35.57 5.82
CA LEU A 165 26.83 34.41 6.42
C LEU A 165 27.63 34.78 7.67
N ALA A 166 28.20 35.99 7.73
CA ALA A 166 28.90 36.46 8.92
C ALA A 166 27.95 36.63 10.13
N LEU A 167 26.65 36.87 9.90
CA LEU A 167 25.66 37.00 10.97
C LEU A 167 25.36 35.66 11.66
N LEU A 168 25.57 34.53 10.97
CA LEU A 168 25.32 33.20 11.53
C LEU A 168 26.20 32.93 12.75
N LYS A 169 27.46 33.36 12.70
CA LYS A 169 28.45 33.22 13.80
C LYS A 169 28.26 34.20 14.96
N GLN A 170 27.60 35.34 14.74
CA GLN A 170 27.64 36.49 15.67
C GLN A 170 26.45 36.54 16.64
N ARG A 171 25.39 35.73 16.49
CA ARG A 171 24.15 35.85 17.28
C ARG A 171 23.83 34.56 18.05
N ILE A 172 23.99 34.60 19.37
CA ILE A 172 24.05 33.44 20.29
C ILE A 172 22.67 32.98 20.82
N GLN A 173 21.56 33.67 20.54
CA GLN A 173 20.21 33.25 21.02
C GLN A 173 19.28 32.85 19.87
N ARG A 174 19.56 31.71 19.23
CA ARG A 174 18.63 31.04 18.31
C ARG A 174 18.96 29.56 18.16
N LYS A 175 18.01 28.76 17.65
CA LYS A 175 18.30 27.42 17.14
C LYS A 175 19.11 27.48 15.83
N PRO A 176 19.86 26.42 15.48
CA PRO A 176 20.57 26.32 14.21
C PRO A 176 19.65 26.47 12.99
N MET A 177 20.21 26.98 11.90
CA MET A 177 19.51 27.27 10.66
C MET A 177 20.13 26.47 9.51
N THR A 178 19.29 25.90 8.65
CA THR A 178 19.72 25.27 7.38
C THR A 178 19.40 26.22 6.23
N ILE A 179 20.37 26.53 5.39
CA ILE A 179 20.19 27.34 4.18
C ILE A 179 20.36 26.42 2.98
N LEU A 180 19.27 26.17 2.27
CA LEU A 180 19.27 25.43 1.02
C LEU A 180 19.38 26.40 -0.16
N VAL A 181 20.45 26.27 -0.94
CA VAL A 181 20.73 27.09 -2.11
C VAL A 181 20.49 26.27 -3.37
N ILE A 182 19.54 26.70 -4.20
CA ILE A 182 19.36 26.17 -5.55
C ILE A 182 20.40 26.85 -6.45
N ASN A 183 21.44 26.12 -6.82
CA ASN A 183 22.51 26.60 -7.69
C ASN A 183 22.32 26.09 -9.12
N ASN A 184 21.83 26.96 -9.99
CA ASN A 184 21.69 26.69 -11.42
C ASN A 184 22.62 27.55 -12.29
N HIS A 185 23.64 28.15 -11.65
CA HIS A 185 24.68 28.96 -12.25
C HIS A 185 24.18 30.19 -13.01
N GLY A 186 23.09 30.84 -12.57
CA GLY A 186 22.72 32.15 -13.14
C GLY A 186 21.25 32.52 -13.21
N GLY A 187 20.37 31.86 -12.47
CA GLY A 187 18.97 32.25 -12.32
C GLY A 187 18.07 31.84 -13.50
N ALA A 188 17.14 30.92 -13.25
CA ALA A 188 16.36 30.28 -14.30
C ALA A 188 15.03 30.96 -14.71
N ILE A 189 14.58 32.06 -14.08
CA ILE A 189 13.18 32.53 -14.28
C ILE A 189 12.83 32.86 -15.74
N PHE A 190 13.80 33.38 -16.51
CA PHE A 190 13.58 33.75 -17.91
C PHE A 190 13.46 32.53 -18.84
N SER A 191 13.96 31.35 -18.47
CA SER A 191 13.77 30.12 -19.26
C SER A 191 12.30 29.67 -19.31
N LEU A 192 11.46 30.17 -18.41
CA LEU A 192 10.02 29.87 -18.34
C LEU A 192 9.14 30.92 -19.01
N LEU A 193 9.74 32.00 -19.51
CA LEU A 193 9.02 33.09 -20.17
C LEU A 193 9.05 32.91 -21.69
N PRO A 194 8.02 33.39 -22.43
CA PRO A 194 7.97 33.26 -23.89
C PRO A 194 9.15 33.87 -24.66
N ILE A 195 10.01 34.66 -23.98
CA ILE A 195 11.22 35.21 -24.56
C ILE A 195 12.27 34.14 -24.83
N ALA A 196 12.31 33.06 -24.04
CA ALA A 196 13.25 31.96 -24.19
C ALA A 196 13.10 31.24 -25.54
N ASP A 197 11.86 31.06 -26.00
CA ASP A 197 11.56 30.42 -27.28
C ASP A 197 11.78 31.32 -28.51
N ARG A 198 11.99 32.63 -28.31
CA ARG A 198 12.00 33.65 -29.38
C ARG A 198 13.35 34.34 -29.55
N THR A 199 14.30 34.03 -28.68
CA THR A 199 15.56 34.75 -28.55
C THR A 199 16.70 33.77 -28.67
N GLU A 200 17.74 34.13 -29.41
CA GLU A 200 18.94 33.30 -29.51
C GLU A 200 19.57 33.07 -28.14
N ARG A 201 20.08 31.85 -27.90
CA ARG A 201 20.64 31.46 -26.60
C ARG A 201 21.74 32.41 -26.13
N ARG A 202 22.59 32.88 -27.05
CA ARG A 202 23.65 33.85 -26.76
C ARG A 202 23.14 35.15 -26.14
N VAL A 203 21.97 35.63 -26.56
CA VAL A 203 21.36 36.85 -26.02
C VAL A 203 20.78 36.59 -24.63
N LEU A 204 20.19 35.41 -24.40
CA LEU A 204 19.71 35.01 -23.07
C LEU A 204 20.87 34.91 -22.07
N ASP A 205 21.96 34.22 -22.44
CA ASP A 205 23.14 34.05 -21.59
C ASP A 205 23.81 35.39 -21.26
N GLN A 206 23.83 36.34 -22.21
CA GLN A 206 24.49 37.62 -22.02
C GLN A 206 23.66 38.65 -21.24
N TYR A 207 22.34 38.69 -21.43
CA TYR A 207 21.50 39.79 -20.95
C TYR A 207 20.38 39.39 -19.99
N PHE A 208 20.05 38.10 -19.88
CA PHE A 208 18.94 37.62 -19.05
C PHE A 208 19.39 36.70 -17.93
N TYR A 209 20.37 35.82 -18.19
CA TYR A 209 20.98 34.98 -17.17
C TYR A 209 22.16 35.71 -16.53
N THR A 210 22.34 35.50 -15.23
CA THR A 210 23.44 36.05 -14.44
C THR A 210 24.50 34.98 -14.26
N SER A 211 25.05 34.48 -15.38
CA SER A 211 25.96 33.34 -15.37
C SER A 211 27.17 33.58 -14.49
N HIS A 212 27.49 32.60 -13.64
CA HIS A 212 28.64 32.67 -12.74
C HIS A 212 29.32 31.32 -12.54
N ASN A 213 30.58 31.36 -12.11
CA ASN A 213 31.38 30.19 -11.74
C ASN A 213 31.95 30.31 -10.32
N ILE A 214 31.17 30.92 -9.41
CA ILE A 214 31.58 31.16 -8.02
C ILE A 214 31.42 29.87 -7.21
N SER A 215 32.45 29.51 -6.44
CA SER A 215 32.40 28.37 -5.51
C SER A 215 31.72 28.77 -4.20
N ILE A 216 30.50 28.26 -3.98
CA ILE A 216 29.75 28.46 -2.73
C ILE A 216 30.48 27.77 -1.56
N SER A 217 31.08 26.60 -1.79
CA SER A 217 31.90 25.92 -0.78
C SER A 217 33.02 26.81 -0.23
N ASN A 218 33.77 27.48 -1.11
CA ASN A 218 34.85 28.39 -0.69
C ASN A 218 34.31 29.61 0.07
N LEU A 219 33.14 30.14 -0.30
CA LEU A 219 32.49 31.23 0.44
C LEU A 219 32.08 30.77 1.84
N CYS A 220 31.42 29.61 1.96
CA CYS A 220 31.06 29.03 3.24
C CYS A 220 32.30 28.77 4.12
N MET A 221 33.38 28.23 3.54
CA MET A 221 34.65 28.03 4.22
C MET A 221 35.26 29.34 4.73
N ALA A 222 35.26 30.40 3.91
CA ALA A 222 35.76 31.72 4.31
C ALA A 222 34.97 32.31 5.50
N HIS A 223 33.67 32.06 5.56
CA HIS A 223 32.81 32.43 6.70
C HIS A 223 32.81 31.37 7.82
N GLY A 224 33.46 30.22 7.63
CA GLY A 224 33.46 29.04 8.50
C GLY A 224 32.07 28.53 8.86
N VAL A 225 31.20 28.42 7.85
CA VAL A 225 29.87 27.80 7.91
C VAL A 225 29.96 26.43 7.25
N LYS A 226 29.31 25.40 7.82
CA LYS A 226 29.28 24.06 7.24
C LYS A 226 28.63 24.10 5.86
N HIS A 227 29.22 23.40 4.91
CA HIS A 227 28.73 23.30 3.53
C HIS A 227 28.63 21.83 3.11
N VAL A 228 27.54 21.51 2.41
CA VAL A 228 27.29 20.19 1.81
C VAL A 228 26.76 20.43 0.40
N GLN A 229 27.46 19.93 -0.61
CA GLN A 229 26.97 19.91 -1.98
C GLN A 229 26.23 18.60 -2.24
N VAL A 230 25.06 18.68 -2.89
CA VAL A 230 24.23 17.52 -3.22
C VAL A 230 23.86 17.54 -4.71
N GLN A 231 24.00 16.39 -5.35
CA GLN A 231 23.70 16.16 -6.77
C GLN A 231 22.61 15.09 -6.95
N THR A 232 22.39 14.25 -5.95
CA THR A 232 21.38 13.17 -6.00
C THR A 232 20.25 13.39 -4.99
N LYS A 233 19.10 12.74 -5.24
CA LYS A 233 17.95 12.76 -4.32
C LYS A 233 18.31 12.20 -2.94
N ILE A 234 19.10 11.12 -2.89
CA ILE A 234 19.54 10.47 -1.64
C ILE A 234 20.45 11.41 -0.86
N GLU A 235 21.45 12.02 -1.52
CA GLU A 235 22.33 13.00 -0.88
C GLU A 235 21.55 14.19 -0.30
N LEU A 236 20.51 14.68 -0.99
CA LEU A 236 19.65 15.74 -0.46
C LEU A 236 18.90 15.28 0.80
N LEU A 237 18.31 14.09 0.80
CA LEU A 237 17.60 13.56 1.96
C LEU A 237 18.52 13.38 3.16
N ASP A 238 19.71 12.81 2.94
CA ASP A 238 20.73 12.62 3.98
C ASP A 238 21.23 13.96 4.52
N ALA A 239 21.45 14.96 3.65
CA ALA A 239 21.86 16.30 4.04
C ALA A 239 20.79 17.01 4.88
N LEU A 240 19.51 16.93 4.47
CA LEU A 240 18.38 17.50 5.21
C LEU A 240 18.17 16.80 6.56
N PHE A 241 18.33 15.48 6.62
CA PHE A 241 18.23 14.72 7.86
C PHE A 241 19.36 15.08 8.83
N THR A 242 20.60 15.12 8.33
CA THR A 242 21.80 15.46 9.12
C THR A 242 21.72 16.89 9.65
N SER A 243 21.31 17.86 8.82
CA SER A 243 21.24 19.27 9.23
C SER A 243 20.19 19.54 10.31
N GLN A 244 19.19 18.66 10.46
CA GLN A 244 18.21 18.74 11.53
C GLN A 244 18.71 18.21 12.88
N GLN A 245 19.64 17.25 12.86
CA GLN A 245 20.23 16.69 14.07
C GLN A 245 21.39 17.52 14.60
N ASP A 246 22.16 18.13 13.68
CA ASP A 246 23.32 18.92 14.05
C ASP A 246 22.93 20.22 14.79
N ASP A 247 23.76 20.62 15.75
CA ASP A 247 23.65 21.89 16.46
C ASP A 247 24.44 23.05 15.79
N THR A 248 24.67 22.94 14.49
CA THR A 248 25.43 23.91 13.70
C THR A 248 24.65 24.41 12.49
N ASP A 249 24.88 25.66 12.08
CA ASP A 249 24.35 26.16 10.82
C ASP A 249 24.98 25.45 9.63
N CYS A 250 24.16 25.16 8.62
CA CYS A 250 24.57 24.40 7.44
C CYS A 250 24.02 25.05 6.16
N VAL A 251 24.88 25.17 5.16
CA VAL A 251 24.49 25.47 3.78
C VAL A 251 24.45 24.17 2.99
N ILE A 252 23.29 23.83 2.45
CA ILE A 252 23.10 22.73 1.51
C ILE A 252 23.00 23.34 0.12
N GLU A 253 23.96 23.05 -0.75
CA GLU A 253 23.99 23.49 -2.13
C GLU A 253 23.43 22.39 -3.03
N VAL A 254 22.29 22.67 -3.67
CA VAL A 254 21.68 21.78 -4.67
C VAL A 254 22.12 22.23 -6.05
N GLU A 255 22.95 21.42 -6.70
CA GLU A 255 23.38 21.66 -8.07
C GLU A 255 22.25 21.30 -9.05
N SER A 256 21.95 22.19 -9.98
CA SER A 256 20.83 22.06 -10.91
C SER A 256 21.15 22.69 -12.27
N SER A 257 20.35 22.36 -13.28
CA SER A 257 20.50 22.91 -14.64
C SER A 257 19.26 23.71 -15.05
N ILE A 258 19.45 24.92 -15.59
CA ILE A 258 18.37 25.76 -16.12
C ILE A 258 17.53 25.03 -17.18
N ASP A 259 18.19 24.41 -18.16
CA ASP A 259 17.50 23.81 -19.31
C ASP A 259 16.77 22.51 -18.95
N ALA A 260 17.44 21.61 -18.21
CA ALA A 260 16.82 20.41 -17.65
C ALA A 260 15.56 20.73 -16.83
N ASN A 261 15.63 21.71 -15.92
CA ASN A 261 14.48 22.11 -15.10
C ASN A 261 13.37 22.77 -15.92
N ALA A 262 13.69 23.61 -16.91
CA ALA A 262 12.69 24.22 -17.80
C ALA A 262 11.92 23.15 -18.60
N ASN A 263 12.65 22.19 -19.17
CA ASN A 263 12.07 21.06 -19.90
C ASN A 263 11.20 20.20 -18.99
N PHE A 264 11.68 19.88 -17.78
CA PHE A 264 10.93 19.08 -16.81
C PHE A 264 9.62 19.77 -16.38
N ARG A 265 9.64 21.08 -16.11
CA ARG A 265 8.44 21.86 -15.79
C ARG A 265 7.44 21.92 -16.94
N SER A 266 7.93 22.04 -18.17
CA SER A 266 7.09 21.99 -19.36
C SER A 266 6.38 20.65 -19.47
N SER A 267 7.10 19.55 -19.25
CA SER A 267 6.53 18.20 -19.19
C SER A 267 5.48 18.07 -18.08
N LEU A 268 5.80 18.49 -16.84
CA LEU A 268 4.85 18.50 -15.72
C LEU A 268 3.55 19.24 -16.07
N LYS A 269 3.66 20.43 -16.67
CA LYS A 269 2.50 21.22 -17.10
C LYS A 269 1.67 20.50 -18.15
N LYS A 270 2.30 19.93 -19.18
CA LYS A 270 1.59 19.20 -20.25
C LYS A 270 0.82 18.00 -19.69
N PHE A 271 1.47 17.19 -18.85
CA PHE A 271 0.83 16.02 -18.25
C PHE A 271 -0.28 16.40 -17.25
N ALA A 272 -0.08 17.44 -16.45
CA ALA A 272 -1.11 17.94 -15.55
C ALA A 272 -2.34 18.45 -16.31
N CYS A 273 -2.14 19.20 -17.41
CA CYS A 273 -3.22 19.62 -18.30
C CYS A 273 -3.93 18.41 -18.91
N GLN A 274 -3.18 17.46 -19.47
CA GLN A 274 -3.77 16.25 -20.07
C GLN A 274 -4.60 15.46 -19.06
N ALA A 275 -4.11 15.24 -17.84
CA ALA A 275 -4.89 14.54 -16.83
C ALA A 275 -6.15 15.29 -16.40
N ALA A 276 -6.09 16.63 -16.34
CA ALA A 276 -7.28 17.45 -16.09
C ALA A 276 -8.30 17.34 -17.23
N ASP A 277 -7.84 17.32 -18.49
CA ASP A 277 -8.66 17.20 -19.70
C ASP A 277 -9.26 15.79 -19.86
N ASP A 278 -8.50 14.73 -19.58
CA ASP A 278 -8.98 13.34 -19.59
C ASP A 278 -10.09 13.15 -18.55
N THR A 279 -9.86 13.67 -17.35
CA THR A 279 -10.84 13.64 -16.26
C THR A 279 -12.12 14.38 -16.65
N LEU A 280 -11.98 15.51 -17.34
CA LEU A 280 -13.08 16.27 -17.91
C LEU A 280 -13.88 15.47 -18.94
N GLY A 281 -13.18 14.82 -19.86
CA GLY A 281 -13.77 13.96 -20.89
C GLY A 281 -14.61 12.85 -20.26
N ILE A 282 -14.07 12.16 -19.25
CA ILE A 282 -14.78 11.12 -18.50
C ILE A 282 -16.07 11.64 -17.88
N LEU A 283 -15.98 12.75 -17.15
CA LEU A 283 -17.12 13.34 -16.46
C LEU A 283 -18.20 13.83 -17.42
N SER A 284 -17.81 14.25 -18.62
CA SER A 284 -18.76 14.68 -19.67
C SER A 284 -19.40 13.51 -20.43
N GLY A 285 -18.75 12.34 -20.47
CA GLY A 285 -19.19 11.16 -21.21
C GLY A 285 -20.19 10.28 -20.47
N LEU A 286 -20.17 10.32 -19.13
CA LEU A 286 -21.12 9.63 -18.27
C LEU A 286 -22.47 10.36 -18.36
N SER A 287 -23.55 9.65 -18.71
CA SER A 287 -24.90 10.21 -18.74
C SER A 287 -25.32 10.59 -17.32
N VAL A 288 -25.09 11.84 -16.93
CA VAL A 288 -25.52 12.36 -15.63
C VAL A 288 -27.04 12.52 -15.66
N SER A 289 -27.78 11.47 -15.30
CA SER A 289 -29.16 11.60 -14.84
C SER A 289 -29.15 11.94 -13.33
N ASP A 290 -29.49 13.18 -13.01
CA ASP A 290 -30.00 13.70 -11.72
C ASP A 290 -29.53 13.05 -10.41
N SER A 291 -28.21 13.02 -10.18
CA SER A 291 -27.67 12.87 -8.82
C SER A 291 -26.37 13.65 -8.61
N ILE A 292 -26.38 14.91 -9.02
CA ILE A 292 -25.27 15.86 -8.81
C ILE A 292 -25.01 16.14 -7.30
N PHE A 293 -25.81 15.59 -6.37
CA PHE A 293 -25.77 15.99 -4.96
C PHE A 293 -25.41 14.91 -3.92
N ASN A 294 -25.17 13.64 -4.27
CA ASN A 294 -24.88 12.59 -3.27
C ASN A 294 -23.49 11.94 -3.37
N GLY A 295 -22.49 12.73 -3.79
CA GLY A 295 -21.08 12.39 -3.64
C GLY A 295 -20.63 11.16 -4.43
N PHE A 296 -20.32 11.33 -5.71
CA PHE A 296 -19.24 10.59 -6.37
C PHE A 296 -19.26 9.04 -6.32
N MET A 297 -20.45 8.42 -6.36
CA MET A 297 -20.59 6.96 -6.39
C MET A 297 -21.00 6.46 -7.78
N ILE A 298 -20.35 5.39 -8.27
CA ILE A 298 -20.89 4.60 -9.40
C ILE A 298 -22.02 3.70 -8.90
N CYS A 299 -21.75 2.94 -7.83
CA CYS A 299 -22.60 1.85 -7.36
C CYS A 299 -22.23 1.41 -5.94
N LYS A 300 -23.02 0.51 -5.36
CA LYS A 300 -22.74 -0.13 -4.07
C LYS A 300 -22.55 -1.64 -4.25
N ILE A 301 -21.59 -2.21 -3.53
CA ILE A 301 -21.38 -3.65 -3.51
C ILE A 301 -22.46 -4.30 -2.64
N TYR A 302 -23.23 -5.23 -3.18
CA TYR A 302 -24.24 -5.98 -2.43
C TYR A 302 -23.61 -7.17 -1.68
N LYS A 303 -22.86 -8.00 -2.42
CA LYS A 303 -22.16 -9.17 -1.85
C LYS A 303 -20.93 -9.55 -2.68
N MET A 304 -20.08 -10.36 -2.06
CA MET A 304 -18.96 -11.04 -2.69
C MET A 304 -19.03 -12.51 -2.27
N GLU A 305 -18.93 -13.40 -3.26
CA GLU A 305 -18.86 -14.85 -3.11
C GLU A 305 -17.58 -15.35 -3.78
N TYR A 306 -17.11 -16.53 -3.40
CA TYR A 306 -15.96 -17.12 -4.05
C TYR A 306 -16.04 -18.64 -4.12
N SER A 307 -15.34 -19.23 -5.11
CA SER A 307 -15.29 -20.67 -5.34
C SER A 307 -13.86 -21.13 -5.59
N LEU A 308 -13.44 -22.17 -4.89
CA LEU A 308 -12.17 -22.88 -5.14
C LEU A 308 -12.30 -23.69 -6.42
N TYR A 309 -11.39 -23.46 -7.36
CA TYR A 309 -11.24 -24.25 -8.57
C TYR A 309 -9.94 -25.06 -8.55
N ARG A 310 -9.91 -26.13 -9.32
CA ARG A 310 -8.71 -26.93 -9.61
C ARG A 310 -8.75 -27.33 -11.10
N VAL A 311 -7.75 -26.91 -11.87
CA VAL A 311 -7.62 -27.26 -13.30
C VAL A 311 -6.36 -28.09 -13.54
N GLN A 312 -6.42 -29.08 -14.43
CA GLN A 312 -5.26 -29.91 -14.76
C GLN A 312 -4.26 -29.17 -15.67
N LEU A 313 -2.97 -29.34 -15.40
CA LEU A 313 -1.88 -28.84 -16.26
C LEU A 313 -1.40 -29.90 -17.25
N SER A 314 -0.98 -29.47 -18.44
CA SER A 314 -0.39 -30.34 -19.47
C SER A 314 1.09 -30.64 -19.23
N ALA A 315 1.79 -29.76 -18.52
CA ALA A 315 3.16 -29.91 -18.07
C ALA A 315 3.35 -29.20 -16.72
N PRO A 316 4.41 -29.50 -15.94
CA PRO A 316 4.68 -28.79 -14.69
C PRO A 316 4.87 -27.29 -14.93
N PRO A 317 4.51 -26.42 -13.97
CA PRO A 317 4.91 -25.02 -14.01
C PRO A 317 6.42 -24.93 -14.17
N THR A 318 6.89 -23.96 -14.94
CA THR A 318 8.32 -23.80 -15.22
C THR A 318 9.14 -23.47 -13.96
N SER A 319 8.52 -23.09 -12.85
CA SER A 319 9.17 -22.90 -11.55
C SER A 319 9.36 -24.18 -10.72
N ALA A 320 8.68 -25.29 -11.06
CA ALA A 320 8.67 -26.50 -10.24
C ALA A 320 10.03 -27.22 -10.18
N SER A 321 10.37 -27.78 -9.02
CA SER A 321 11.57 -28.59 -8.83
C SER A 321 11.44 -29.98 -9.49
N VAL A 322 12.57 -30.51 -9.97
CA VAL A 322 12.68 -31.72 -10.82
C VAL A 322 12.16 -33.01 -10.13
N ASN A 323 11.88 -32.99 -8.82
CA ASN A 323 11.58 -34.19 -8.01
C ASN A 323 10.10 -34.36 -7.60
N SER A 324 9.14 -33.68 -8.23
CA SER A 324 7.71 -33.88 -7.91
C SER A 324 7.12 -35.11 -8.62
N ASN A 325 6.44 -35.99 -7.86
CA ASN A 325 5.76 -37.18 -8.40
C ASN A 325 4.77 -36.78 -9.52
N LEU A 326 5.05 -37.24 -10.74
CA LEU A 326 4.46 -36.81 -12.02
C LEU A 326 3.00 -37.20 -12.28
N THR A 327 2.26 -37.70 -11.28
CA THR A 327 0.89 -38.17 -11.49
C THR A 327 -0.12 -37.10 -11.04
N THR A 328 -0.43 -36.19 -11.98
CA THR A 328 -1.45 -35.11 -11.99
C THR A 328 -1.06 -33.78 -11.32
N LEU A 329 -0.39 -32.92 -12.09
CA LEU A 329 -0.14 -31.52 -11.75
C LEU A 329 -1.42 -30.69 -11.92
N HIS A 330 -1.76 -29.91 -10.90
CA HIS A 330 -2.95 -29.07 -10.91
C HIS A 330 -2.61 -27.62 -10.59
N ARG A 331 -3.44 -26.73 -11.13
CA ARG A 331 -3.47 -25.32 -10.79
C ARG A 331 -4.72 -25.05 -9.97
N GLU A 332 -4.53 -24.52 -8.77
CA GLU A 332 -5.61 -24.16 -7.85
C GLU A 332 -5.71 -22.66 -7.66
N GLY A 333 -6.92 -22.16 -7.45
CA GLY A 333 -7.19 -20.76 -7.17
C GLY A 333 -8.65 -20.56 -6.82
N PHE A 334 -9.04 -19.30 -6.64
CA PHE A 334 -10.40 -18.89 -6.35
C PHE A 334 -10.95 -17.99 -7.46
N ILE A 335 -12.23 -18.19 -7.78
CA ILE A 335 -13.01 -17.25 -8.58
C ILE A 335 -13.82 -16.40 -7.62
N ILE A 336 -13.69 -15.08 -7.69
CA ILE A 336 -14.54 -14.13 -7.00
C ILE A 336 -15.73 -13.79 -7.90
N ALA A 337 -16.94 -13.81 -7.34
CA ALA A 337 -18.14 -13.25 -7.93
C ALA A 337 -18.62 -12.08 -7.06
N LEU A 338 -18.56 -10.86 -7.59
CA LEU A 338 -18.92 -9.63 -6.89
C LEU A 338 -20.20 -9.07 -7.50
N SER A 339 -21.26 -8.98 -6.71
CA SER A 339 -22.57 -8.46 -7.14
C SER A 339 -22.76 -7.03 -6.68
N LEU A 340 -23.18 -6.17 -7.59
CA LEU A 340 -23.62 -4.80 -7.32
C LEU A 340 -25.10 -4.77 -6.90
N ASP A 341 -25.53 -3.60 -6.43
CA ASP A 341 -26.90 -3.33 -6.00
C ASP A 341 -27.95 -3.37 -7.13
N ASP A 342 -27.53 -3.21 -8.38
CA ASP A 342 -28.38 -3.34 -9.58
C ASP A 342 -28.45 -4.77 -10.14
N GLY A 343 -27.75 -5.73 -9.51
CA GLY A 343 -27.67 -7.12 -9.96
C GLY A 343 -26.54 -7.42 -10.95
N SER A 344 -25.77 -6.42 -11.40
CA SER A 344 -24.57 -6.63 -12.22
C SER A 344 -23.54 -7.44 -11.44
N VAL A 345 -22.84 -8.34 -12.14
CA VAL A 345 -21.83 -9.21 -11.53
C VAL A 345 -20.49 -9.04 -12.23
N GLY A 346 -19.44 -8.83 -11.45
CA GLY A 346 -18.06 -8.88 -11.92
C GLY A 346 -17.33 -10.09 -11.38
N PHE A 347 -16.48 -10.67 -12.22
CA PHE A 347 -15.66 -11.84 -11.87
C PHE A 347 -14.19 -11.48 -11.75
N GLY A 348 -13.51 -12.10 -10.80
CA GLY A 348 -12.07 -11.95 -10.62
C GLY A 348 -11.42 -13.28 -10.28
N GLU A 349 -10.13 -13.40 -10.56
CA GLU A 349 -9.34 -14.60 -10.27
C GLU A 349 -8.28 -14.32 -9.21
N VAL A 350 -8.17 -15.22 -8.22
CA VAL A 350 -7.15 -15.21 -7.17
C VAL A 350 -6.42 -16.54 -7.22
N ALA A 351 -5.21 -16.54 -7.76
CA ALA A 351 -4.50 -17.78 -8.02
C ALA A 351 -3.05 -17.64 -7.51
N PRO A 352 -2.79 -17.83 -6.21
CA PRO A 352 -1.43 -17.83 -5.69
C PRO A 352 -0.65 -19.08 -6.15
N LEU A 353 0.67 -18.96 -6.29
CA LEU A 353 1.66 -20.02 -6.61
C LEU A 353 2.92 -19.78 -5.77
N GLU A 354 3.92 -20.66 -5.86
CA GLU A 354 5.16 -20.58 -5.07
C GLU A 354 5.91 -19.24 -5.18
N ILE A 355 5.76 -18.52 -6.29
CA ILE A 355 6.37 -17.18 -6.50
C ILE A 355 5.62 -16.05 -5.78
N HIS A 356 4.40 -16.31 -5.28
CA HIS A 356 3.64 -15.34 -4.50
C HIS A 356 4.10 -15.35 -3.04
N LYS A 357 3.93 -14.22 -2.34
CA LYS A 357 4.24 -14.12 -0.89
C LYS A 357 3.25 -14.90 -0.02
N GLU A 358 2.09 -15.20 -0.58
CA GLU A 358 0.98 -15.90 0.03
C GLU A 358 0.76 -17.28 -0.59
N ASN A 359 0.27 -18.21 0.21
CA ASN A 359 -0.24 -19.49 -0.28
C ASN A 359 -1.78 -19.47 -0.44
N LEU A 360 -2.36 -20.60 -0.88
CA LEU A 360 -3.80 -20.72 -1.09
C LEU A 360 -4.62 -20.50 0.19
N LEU A 361 -4.10 -20.89 1.35
CA LEU A 361 -4.77 -20.71 2.64
C LEU A 361 -4.78 -19.24 3.08
N ASP A 362 -3.64 -18.55 2.94
CA ASP A 362 -3.56 -17.09 3.15
C ASP A 362 -4.60 -16.35 2.32
N ALA A 363 -4.70 -16.70 1.03
CA ALA A 363 -5.67 -16.12 0.12
C ALA A 363 -7.12 -16.41 0.55
N GLU A 364 -7.45 -17.65 0.96
CA GLU A 364 -8.80 -18.01 1.42
C GLU A 364 -9.21 -17.20 2.66
N GLU A 365 -8.31 -17.05 3.64
CA GLU A 365 -8.59 -16.30 4.87
C GLU A 365 -8.89 -14.83 4.59
N GLN A 366 -8.13 -14.21 3.67
CA GLN A 366 -8.43 -12.85 3.22
C GLN A 366 -9.75 -12.77 2.46
N LEU A 367 -10.07 -13.73 1.59
CA LEU A 367 -11.35 -13.77 0.88
C LEU A 367 -12.55 -13.89 1.84
N ARG A 368 -12.42 -14.72 2.88
CA ARG A 368 -13.41 -14.85 3.97
C ARG A 368 -13.59 -13.53 4.72
N PHE A 369 -12.49 -12.88 5.07
CA PHE A 369 -12.50 -11.57 5.72
C PHE A 369 -13.21 -10.53 4.84
N LEU A 370 -12.79 -10.40 3.58
CA LEU A 370 -13.33 -9.44 2.61
C LEU A 370 -14.82 -9.69 2.37
N GLY A 371 -15.26 -10.94 2.26
CA GLY A 371 -16.67 -11.30 2.07
C GLY A 371 -17.60 -10.79 3.17
N ARG A 372 -17.09 -10.52 4.38
CA ARG A 372 -17.84 -9.89 5.48
C ARG A 372 -17.91 -8.38 5.38
N ILE A 373 -16.80 -7.74 5.05
CA ILE A 373 -16.63 -6.29 5.21
C ILE A 373 -16.94 -5.50 3.93
N ILE A 374 -16.88 -6.14 2.76
CA ILE A 374 -17.09 -5.50 1.46
C ILE A 374 -18.57 -5.20 1.17
N GLY A 375 -19.47 -5.92 1.84
CA GLY A 375 -20.91 -5.71 1.70
C GLY A 375 -21.30 -4.30 2.13
N GLY A 376 -21.87 -3.54 1.19
CA GLY A 376 -22.25 -2.16 1.36
C GLY A 376 -21.16 -1.13 1.09
N ALA A 377 -19.94 -1.56 0.72
CA ALA A 377 -18.89 -0.66 0.28
C ALA A 377 -19.32 0.08 -0.99
N LYS A 378 -19.00 1.36 -1.05
CA LYS A 378 -19.34 2.27 -2.15
C LYS A 378 -18.20 2.24 -3.16
N ILE A 379 -18.50 2.09 -4.46
CA ILE A 379 -17.51 2.14 -5.53
C ILE A 379 -17.45 3.56 -6.08
N ASP A 380 -16.24 4.12 -6.06
CA ASP A 380 -15.95 5.45 -6.59
C ASP A 380 -15.67 5.37 -8.11
N TYR A 381 -16.05 6.41 -8.86
CA TYR A 381 -15.82 6.49 -10.30
C TYR A 381 -14.37 6.71 -10.70
N PHE A 382 -13.48 6.98 -9.76
CA PHE A 382 -12.05 7.06 -9.99
C PHE A 382 -11.35 5.71 -10.10
N LEU A 383 -11.97 4.61 -9.66
CA LEU A 383 -11.33 3.30 -9.66
C LEU A 383 -10.75 2.91 -11.03
N PRO A 384 -11.46 3.10 -12.15
CA PRO A 384 -10.94 2.74 -13.47
C PRO A 384 -9.71 3.57 -13.92
N LEU A 385 -9.39 4.69 -13.26
CA LEU A 385 -8.21 5.48 -13.61
C LEU A 385 -6.89 4.81 -13.20
N LEU A 386 -6.91 3.89 -12.23
CA LEU A 386 -5.72 3.15 -11.76
C LEU A 386 -4.56 4.05 -11.26
N LYS A 387 -4.88 5.21 -10.68
CA LYS A 387 -3.92 6.23 -10.20
C LYS A 387 -3.90 6.35 -8.68
N GLY A 388 -3.67 5.24 -7.98
CA GLY A 388 -3.81 5.17 -6.51
C GLY A 388 -5.26 5.16 -6.01
N SER A 389 -6.24 5.10 -6.93
CA SER A 389 -7.66 5.04 -6.65
C SER A 389 -8.08 3.79 -5.88
N PHE A 390 -7.59 2.60 -6.25
CA PHE A 390 -7.87 1.36 -5.54
C PHE A 390 -7.23 1.34 -4.17
N SER A 391 -5.97 1.75 -4.03
CA SER A 391 -5.34 1.89 -2.71
C SER A 391 -6.14 2.83 -1.80
N SER A 392 -6.54 4.00 -2.33
CA SER A 392 -7.40 4.95 -1.61
C SER A 392 -8.76 4.35 -1.24
N TRP A 393 -9.38 3.61 -2.15
CA TRP A 393 -10.67 2.98 -1.93
C TRP A 393 -10.62 1.83 -0.91
N ILE A 394 -9.60 0.96 -0.99
CA ILE A 394 -9.37 -0.11 -0.02
C ILE A 394 -9.22 0.50 1.38
N TRP A 395 -8.38 1.55 1.52
CA TRP A 395 -8.23 2.24 2.80
C TRP A 395 -9.54 2.87 3.26
N ASN A 396 -10.13 3.77 2.47
CA ASN A 396 -11.26 4.60 2.90
C ASN A 396 -12.58 3.83 3.05
N SER A 397 -12.84 2.85 2.18
CA SER A 397 -14.11 2.10 2.13
C SER A 397 -14.05 0.79 2.91
N LEU A 398 -12.90 0.10 2.91
CA LEU A 398 -12.75 -1.20 3.58
C LEU A 398 -12.06 -1.07 4.95
N GLY A 399 -11.30 0.00 5.18
CA GLY A 399 -10.57 0.20 6.44
C GLY A 399 -9.43 -0.80 6.61
N ILE A 400 -8.77 -1.14 5.51
CA ILE A 400 -7.59 -2.02 5.50
C ILE A 400 -6.44 -1.23 4.87
N PRO A 401 -5.23 -1.25 5.44
CA PRO A 401 -4.05 -0.77 4.72
C PRO A 401 -3.86 -1.56 3.41
N PRO A 402 -3.78 -0.92 2.23
CA PRO A 402 -3.80 -1.63 0.95
C PRO A 402 -2.71 -2.70 0.80
N GLY A 403 -1.50 -2.44 1.30
CA GLY A 403 -0.37 -3.36 1.31
C GLY A 403 -0.52 -4.54 2.28
N SER A 404 -1.60 -4.60 3.07
CA SER A 404 -1.92 -5.79 3.89
C SER A 404 -2.75 -6.83 3.13
N ILE A 405 -3.31 -6.48 1.96
CA ILE A 405 -3.99 -7.43 1.08
C ILE A 405 -2.93 -8.17 0.26
N CYS A 406 -3.02 -9.50 0.23
CA CYS A 406 -2.15 -10.36 -0.56
C CYS A 406 -2.24 -9.98 -2.06
N PRO A 407 -1.11 -9.94 -2.80
CA PRO A 407 -1.10 -9.54 -4.20
C PRO A 407 -2.14 -10.22 -5.10
N SER A 408 -2.28 -11.55 -5.04
CA SER A 408 -3.25 -12.28 -5.86
C SER A 408 -4.69 -11.96 -5.46
N VAL A 409 -4.95 -11.77 -4.16
CA VAL A 409 -6.27 -11.39 -3.63
C VAL A 409 -6.63 -9.99 -4.09
N ARG A 410 -5.67 -9.05 -4.03
CA ARG A 410 -5.85 -7.68 -4.51
C ARG A 410 -6.12 -7.68 -6.01
N CYS A 411 -5.35 -8.43 -6.80
CA CYS A 411 -5.56 -8.57 -8.24
C CYS A 411 -6.97 -9.10 -8.56
N GLY A 412 -7.41 -10.18 -7.90
CA GLY A 412 -8.75 -10.71 -8.10
C GLY A 412 -9.86 -9.75 -7.68
N LEU A 413 -9.66 -9.00 -6.58
CA LEU A 413 -10.61 -7.99 -6.11
C LEU A 413 -10.74 -6.83 -7.11
N GLU A 414 -9.62 -6.26 -7.54
CA GLU A 414 -9.60 -5.18 -8.54
C GLU A 414 -10.23 -5.66 -9.86
N MET A 415 -9.90 -6.88 -10.31
CA MET A 415 -10.51 -7.51 -11.49
C MET A 415 -12.03 -7.61 -11.36
N ALA A 416 -12.53 -8.12 -10.24
CA ALA A 416 -13.96 -8.29 -10.00
C ALA A 416 -14.68 -6.94 -9.95
N VAL A 417 -14.09 -5.92 -9.32
CA VAL A 417 -14.68 -4.58 -9.26
C VAL A 417 -14.72 -3.94 -10.65
N LEU A 418 -13.61 -3.98 -11.41
CA LEU A 418 -13.56 -3.45 -12.78
C LEU A 418 -14.57 -4.16 -13.68
N ASN A 419 -14.64 -5.48 -13.63
CA ASN A 419 -15.61 -6.25 -14.41
C ASN A 419 -17.06 -5.95 -14.00
N ALA A 420 -17.33 -5.70 -12.72
CA ALA A 420 -18.66 -5.31 -12.24
C ALA A 420 -19.06 -3.93 -12.76
N ILE A 421 -18.13 -2.96 -12.76
CA ILE A 421 -18.35 -1.63 -13.35
C ILE A 421 -18.60 -1.76 -14.85
N ALA A 422 -17.79 -2.53 -15.57
CA ALA A 422 -17.96 -2.75 -17.02
C ALA A 422 -19.33 -3.38 -17.33
N ALA A 423 -19.77 -4.36 -16.53
CA ALA A 423 -21.07 -5.01 -16.69
C ALA A 423 -22.23 -4.02 -16.48
N ARG A 424 -22.17 -3.20 -15.42
CA ARG A 424 -23.17 -2.16 -15.13
C ARG A 424 -23.32 -1.14 -16.25
N GLU A 425 -22.19 -0.71 -16.83
CA GLU A 425 -22.16 0.26 -17.92
C GLU A 425 -22.42 -0.35 -19.30
N GLY A 426 -22.67 -1.67 -19.39
CA GLY A 426 -22.82 -2.38 -20.67
C GLY A 426 -21.57 -2.26 -21.57
N SER A 427 -20.39 -2.20 -20.97
CA SER A 427 -19.11 -1.87 -21.61
C SER A 427 -18.10 -3.02 -21.46
N SER A 428 -16.82 -2.73 -21.72
CA SER A 428 -15.70 -3.65 -21.53
C SER A 428 -14.71 -3.13 -20.48
N LEU A 429 -13.88 -4.01 -19.92
CA LEU A 429 -12.80 -3.63 -19.00
C LEU A 429 -11.86 -2.61 -19.67
N LEU A 430 -11.50 -2.83 -20.94
CA LEU A 430 -10.68 -1.87 -21.69
C LEU A 430 -11.33 -0.47 -21.77
N ASN A 431 -12.62 -0.40 -22.07
CA ASN A 431 -13.33 0.87 -22.22
C ASN A 431 -13.46 1.65 -20.92
N ILE A 432 -13.62 0.96 -19.77
CA ILE A 432 -13.68 1.65 -18.49
C ILE A 432 -12.30 2.13 -18.05
N LEU A 433 -11.23 1.39 -18.37
CA LEU A 433 -9.85 1.79 -18.08
C LEU A 433 -9.38 2.95 -18.97
N TYR A 434 -9.82 2.98 -20.23
CA TYR A 434 -9.46 4.01 -21.21
C TYR A 434 -10.71 4.68 -21.80
N LEU A 435 -11.36 5.54 -21.00
CA LEU A 435 -12.52 6.32 -21.42
C LEU A 435 -12.12 7.40 -22.44
N HIS A 436 -12.62 7.31 -23.67
CA HIS A 436 -12.43 8.34 -24.69
C HIS A 436 -13.30 9.57 -24.43
N ALA A 437 -12.69 10.76 -24.47
CA ALA A 437 -13.39 12.05 -24.35
C ALA A 437 -14.34 12.34 -25.54
N ASN A 438 -14.11 11.74 -26.72
CA ASN A 438 -14.92 11.98 -27.92
C ASN A 438 -15.63 10.71 -28.40
N LYS A 439 -16.97 10.70 -28.37
CA LYS A 439 -17.81 9.60 -28.91
C LYS A 439 -17.63 9.40 -30.42
N GLN A 440 -17.17 10.40 -31.18
CA GLN A 440 -16.88 10.29 -32.62
C GLN A 440 -15.56 9.58 -32.94
N GLU A 441 -14.55 9.64 -32.05
CA GLU A 441 -13.30 8.87 -32.18
C GLU A 441 -13.40 7.58 -31.38
N LYS A 442 -14.46 6.79 -31.56
CA LYS A 442 -14.38 5.37 -31.21
C LYS A 442 -13.29 4.78 -32.10
N ILE A 443 -12.05 4.66 -31.57
CA ILE A 443 -11.03 3.82 -32.19
C ILE A 443 -11.74 2.51 -32.52
N SER A 444 -11.66 2.10 -33.78
CA SER A 444 -12.22 0.83 -34.22
C SER A 444 -11.37 -0.29 -33.59
N TRP A 445 -11.62 -0.59 -32.30
CA TRP A 445 -11.08 -1.74 -31.57
C TRP A 445 -11.40 -3.06 -32.29
N LYS A 446 -12.34 -3.03 -33.25
CA LYS A 446 -12.72 -4.14 -34.13
C LYS A 446 -11.55 -4.75 -34.91
N SER A 447 -10.34 -4.19 -34.83
CA SER A 447 -9.14 -4.67 -35.52
C SER A 447 -7.86 -4.69 -34.67
N GLN A 448 -7.92 -4.47 -33.36
CA GLN A 448 -6.74 -4.55 -32.49
C GLN A 448 -6.62 -5.93 -31.84
N ASN A 449 -5.44 -6.54 -31.95
CA ASN A 449 -5.08 -7.79 -31.28
C ASN A 449 -3.78 -7.59 -30.51
N VAL A 450 -3.59 -8.39 -29.47
CA VAL A 450 -2.37 -8.39 -28.66
C VAL A 450 -1.45 -9.50 -29.16
N LYS A 451 -0.21 -9.16 -29.53
CA LYS A 451 0.79 -10.16 -29.91
C LYS A 451 1.25 -10.94 -28.70
N ILE A 452 1.35 -12.26 -28.84
CA ILE A 452 1.69 -13.16 -27.74
C ILE A 452 3.09 -13.72 -27.94
N CYS A 453 3.88 -13.74 -26.87
CA CYS A 453 5.19 -14.37 -26.85
C CYS A 453 5.02 -15.88 -26.61
N ALA A 454 5.66 -16.70 -27.44
CA ALA A 454 5.73 -18.14 -27.17
C ALA A 454 6.66 -18.38 -25.98
N LEU A 455 6.26 -19.31 -25.10
CA LEU A 455 7.13 -19.82 -24.05
C LEU A 455 7.70 -21.16 -24.50
N VAL A 456 9.00 -21.35 -24.34
CA VAL A 456 9.69 -22.60 -24.63
C VAL A 456 10.44 -23.03 -23.38
N ASP A 457 10.19 -24.27 -22.96
CA ASP A 457 11.04 -24.94 -21.99
C ASP A 457 12.33 -25.36 -22.67
N SER A 458 13.48 -25.07 -22.07
CA SER A 458 14.79 -25.35 -22.65
C SER A 458 15.31 -26.73 -22.26
N ASN A 459 14.47 -27.61 -21.73
CA ASN A 459 14.83 -28.99 -21.45
C ASN A 459 15.13 -29.78 -22.74
N GLY A 460 16.12 -30.66 -22.70
CA GLY A 460 16.58 -31.45 -23.85
C GLY A 460 17.89 -30.95 -24.47
N THR A 461 18.24 -31.46 -25.66
CA THR A 461 19.45 -31.02 -26.36
C THR A 461 19.22 -29.68 -27.08
N PRO A 462 20.27 -28.87 -27.37
CA PRO A 462 20.14 -27.63 -28.13
C PRO A 462 19.35 -27.78 -29.44
N LYS A 463 19.47 -28.93 -30.11
CA LYS A 463 18.74 -29.22 -31.35
C LYS A 463 17.25 -29.45 -31.13
N ASP A 464 16.89 -30.13 -30.05
CA ASP A 464 15.48 -30.39 -29.71
C ASP A 464 14.75 -29.09 -29.39
N VAL A 465 15.38 -28.23 -28.58
CA VAL A 465 14.83 -26.91 -28.24
C VAL A 465 14.72 -26.02 -29.49
N ALA A 466 15.75 -26.02 -30.36
CA ALA A 466 15.72 -25.28 -31.61
C ALA A 466 14.66 -25.78 -32.59
N TYR A 467 14.38 -27.08 -32.63
CA TYR A 467 13.28 -27.65 -33.40
C TYR A 467 11.92 -27.11 -32.92
N VAL A 468 11.66 -27.18 -31.60
CA VAL A 468 10.42 -26.65 -31.00
C VAL A 468 10.27 -25.15 -31.28
N ALA A 469 11.34 -24.37 -31.12
CA ALA A 469 11.33 -22.94 -31.40
C ALA A 469 11.04 -22.65 -32.89
N THR A 470 11.56 -23.48 -33.81
CA THR A 470 11.29 -23.36 -35.25
C THR A 470 9.81 -23.62 -35.54
N THR A 471 9.22 -24.67 -34.95
CA THR A 471 7.78 -24.96 -35.11
C THR A 471 6.92 -23.80 -34.62
N LEU A 472 7.26 -23.18 -33.49
CA LEU A 472 6.55 -22.01 -32.98
C LEU A 472 6.68 -20.79 -33.92
N ALA A 473 7.86 -20.56 -34.49
CA ALA A 473 8.04 -19.51 -35.50
C ALA A 473 7.17 -19.77 -36.75
N GLU A 474 7.09 -21.02 -37.21
CA GLU A 474 6.23 -21.44 -38.34
C GLU A 474 4.73 -21.32 -38.04
N GLU A 475 4.31 -21.57 -36.79
CA GLU A 475 2.95 -21.30 -36.28
C GLU A 475 2.60 -19.80 -36.34
N GLY A 476 3.59 -18.91 -36.40
CA GLY A 476 3.43 -17.47 -36.54
C GLY A 476 3.79 -16.66 -35.29
N PHE A 477 4.47 -17.23 -34.30
CA PHE A 477 5.01 -16.46 -33.19
C PHE A 477 6.18 -15.59 -33.65
N SER A 478 6.14 -14.29 -33.30
CA SER A 478 7.20 -13.32 -33.63
C SER A 478 8.21 -13.09 -32.49
N ALA A 479 7.91 -13.60 -31.29
CA ALA A 479 8.86 -13.64 -30.19
C ALA A 479 8.80 -14.98 -29.45
N ILE A 480 9.96 -15.48 -29.05
CA ILE A 480 10.12 -16.73 -28.31
C ILE A 480 10.94 -16.45 -27.05
N LYS A 481 10.37 -16.81 -25.91
CA LYS A 481 11.00 -16.76 -24.60
C LYS A 481 11.51 -18.14 -24.20
N LEU A 482 12.81 -18.24 -23.97
CA LEU A 482 13.49 -19.45 -23.52
C LEU A 482 13.86 -19.31 -22.05
N LYS A 483 13.45 -20.29 -21.24
CA LYS A 483 13.98 -20.40 -19.88
C LYS A 483 15.46 -20.80 -19.95
N VAL A 484 16.33 -20.16 -19.20
CA VAL A 484 17.75 -20.53 -19.04
C VAL A 484 18.04 -20.81 -17.58
N ALA A 485 19.31 -21.00 -17.21
CA ALA A 485 19.73 -21.43 -15.87
C ALA A 485 19.04 -22.74 -15.44
N ARG A 486 18.95 -23.67 -16.38
CA ARG A 486 18.39 -25.03 -16.17
C ARG A 486 19.47 -26.08 -16.10
N ARG A 487 20.68 -25.73 -16.53
CA ARG A 487 21.85 -26.62 -16.59
C ARG A 487 22.87 -26.17 -15.55
N ALA A 488 23.78 -27.08 -15.22
CA ALA A 488 24.83 -26.82 -14.25
C ALA A 488 25.86 -25.80 -14.76
N ASP A 489 26.16 -25.81 -16.07
CA ASP A 489 27.07 -24.85 -16.69
C ASP A 489 26.30 -23.81 -17.54
N PRO A 490 26.39 -22.51 -17.23
CA PRO A 490 25.76 -21.45 -18.02
C PRO A 490 26.13 -21.47 -19.52
N ILE A 491 27.30 -22.00 -19.88
CA ILE A 491 27.73 -22.12 -21.28
C ILE A 491 26.86 -23.12 -22.06
N GLU A 492 26.35 -24.17 -21.41
CA GLU A 492 25.43 -25.10 -22.06
C GLU A 492 24.07 -24.44 -22.35
N ASP A 493 23.58 -23.59 -21.44
CA ASP A 493 22.39 -22.78 -21.69
C ASP A 493 22.64 -21.76 -22.83
N ALA A 494 23.84 -21.18 -22.92
CA ALA A 494 24.21 -20.31 -24.04
C ALA A 494 24.23 -21.05 -25.39
N ALA A 495 24.68 -22.31 -25.42
CA ALA A 495 24.68 -23.14 -26.63
C ALA A 495 23.25 -23.39 -27.15
N VAL A 496 22.26 -23.52 -26.27
CA VAL A 496 20.84 -23.62 -26.65
C VAL A 496 20.39 -22.34 -27.36
N ILE A 497 20.67 -21.17 -26.78
CA ILE A 497 20.31 -19.88 -27.38
C ILE A 497 20.96 -19.70 -28.76
N GLN A 498 22.24 -20.05 -28.89
CA GLN A 498 22.97 -19.97 -30.15
C GLN A 498 22.37 -20.87 -31.24
N GLU A 499 22.05 -22.13 -30.92
CA GLU A 499 21.45 -23.06 -31.89
C GLU A 499 20.03 -22.64 -32.27
N VAL A 500 19.23 -22.14 -31.30
CA VAL A 500 17.89 -21.59 -31.57
C VAL A 500 18.01 -20.39 -32.51
N ARG A 501 18.85 -19.40 -32.21
CA ARG A 501 19.06 -18.21 -33.05
C ARG A 501 19.47 -18.60 -34.47
N LYS A 502 20.38 -19.56 -34.62
CA LYS A 502 20.83 -20.07 -35.92
C LYS A 502 19.67 -20.67 -36.74
N LYS A 503 18.68 -21.30 -36.10
CA LYS A 503 17.55 -21.94 -36.78
C LYS A 503 16.40 -20.98 -37.07
N VAL A 504 16.02 -20.13 -36.11
CA VAL A 504 14.87 -19.23 -36.28
C VAL A 504 15.20 -17.92 -36.99
N GLY A 505 16.48 -17.56 -37.12
CA GLY A 505 16.93 -16.32 -37.76
C GLY A 505 16.72 -15.08 -36.89
N HIS A 506 17.10 -13.89 -37.38
CA HIS A 506 17.04 -12.62 -36.64
C HIS A 506 15.68 -11.91 -36.69
N GLN A 507 14.77 -12.37 -37.54
CA GLN A 507 13.41 -11.83 -37.65
C GLN A 507 12.48 -12.23 -36.49
N ILE A 508 12.89 -13.21 -35.68
CA ILE A 508 12.18 -13.64 -34.48
C ILE A 508 12.87 -13.05 -33.25
N GLU A 509 12.14 -12.32 -32.43
CA GLU A 509 12.66 -11.78 -31.18
C GLU A 509 12.95 -12.92 -30.19
N LEU A 510 14.15 -12.96 -29.62
CA LEU A 510 14.51 -13.96 -28.61
C LEU A 510 14.65 -13.31 -27.24
N ARG A 511 14.00 -13.91 -26.25
CA ARG A 511 14.10 -13.53 -24.84
C ARG A 511 14.69 -14.70 -24.06
N ALA A 512 15.61 -14.43 -23.15
CA ALA A 512 16.10 -15.41 -22.18
C ALA A 512 15.54 -15.07 -20.80
N ASP A 513 15.31 -16.07 -19.95
CA ASP A 513 14.82 -15.83 -18.59
C ASP A 513 15.50 -16.79 -17.60
N ALA A 514 16.33 -16.22 -16.74
CA ALA A 514 17.17 -16.94 -15.79
C ALA A 514 16.53 -17.11 -14.40
N ASN A 515 15.45 -16.38 -14.11
CA ASN A 515 14.77 -16.39 -12.80
C ASN A 515 15.73 -16.25 -11.60
N ARG A 516 16.71 -15.34 -11.68
CA ARG A 516 17.70 -15.06 -10.61
C ARG A 516 18.55 -16.27 -10.18
N LYS A 517 18.71 -17.29 -11.03
CA LYS A 517 19.38 -18.54 -10.64
C LYS A 517 20.90 -18.53 -10.73
N TRP A 518 21.49 -17.60 -11.48
CA TRP A 518 22.93 -17.51 -11.62
C TRP A 518 23.54 -16.56 -10.60
N THR A 519 24.69 -16.95 -10.08
CA THR A 519 25.61 -15.99 -9.46
C THR A 519 26.09 -14.97 -10.49
N TYR A 520 26.68 -13.86 -10.02
CA TYR A 520 27.23 -12.84 -10.90
C TYR A 520 28.19 -13.40 -11.97
N ASP A 521 29.18 -14.21 -11.54
CA ASP A 521 30.20 -14.76 -12.45
C ASP A 521 29.61 -15.73 -13.49
N GLU A 522 28.62 -16.53 -13.10
CA GLU A 522 27.90 -17.44 -14.00
C GLU A 522 27.10 -16.67 -15.05
N ALA A 523 26.39 -15.61 -14.63
CA ALA A 523 25.64 -14.75 -15.52
C ALA A 523 26.57 -14.08 -16.54
N ILE A 524 27.72 -13.55 -16.10
CA ILE A 524 28.72 -12.93 -16.98
C ILE A 524 29.24 -13.92 -18.04
N ARG A 525 29.55 -15.16 -17.65
CA ARG A 525 29.98 -16.22 -18.58
C ARG A 525 28.92 -16.50 -19.65
N PHE A 526 27.65 -16.63 -19.27
CA PHE A 526 26.54 -16.76 -20.22
C PHE A 526 26.44 -15.52 -21.12
N GLY A 527 26.50 -14.33 -20.51
CA GLY A 527 26.31 -13.06 -21.20
C GLY A 527 27.33 -12.82 -22.32
N PHE A 528 28.61 -13.12 -22.08
CA PHE A 528 29.63 -13.04 -23.12
C PHE A 528 29.42 -14.06 -24.24
N ALA A 529 28.95 -15.28 -23.91
CA ALA A 529 28.70 -16.31 -24.90
C ALA A 529 27.51 -16.01 -25.84
N VAL A 530 26.50 -15.26 -25.37
CA VAL A 530 25.31 -14.91 -26.17
C VAL A 530 25.29 -13.48 -26.70
N LYS A 531 26.38 -12.71 -26.54
CA LYS A 531 26.46 -11.30 -26.94
C LYS A 531 26.08 -11.04 -28.41
N ASN A 532 26.42 -11.98 -29.29
CA ASN A 532 26.14 -11.90 -30.73
C ASN A 532 24.81 -12.55 -31.14
N CYS A 533 24.03 -13.07 -30.18
CA CYS A 533 22.74 -13.70 -30.45
C CYS A 533 21.60 -12.69 -30.57
N ASP A 534 21.86 -11.39 -30.40
CA ASP A 534 20.88 -10.31 -30.56
C ASP A 534 19.59 -10.58 -29.78
N LEU A 535 19.73 -10.79 -28.46
CA LEU A 535 18.59 -11.00 -27.59
C LEU A 535 17.82 -9.69 -27.44
N GLN A 536 16.49 -9.76 -27.46
CA GLN A 536 15.65 -8.62 -27.13
C GLN A 536 15.89 -8.18 -25.70
N TYR A 537 16.02 -9.14 -24.79
CA TYR A 537 16.54 -8.99 -23.43
C TYR A 537 16.77 -10.35 -22.77
N ILE A 538 17.54 -10.34 -21.69
CA ILE A 538 17.54 -11.39 -20.66
C ILE A 538 16.77 -10.90 -19.42
N GLU A 539 15.86 -11.72 -18.90
CA GLU A 539 15.12 -11.47 -17.66
C GLU A 539 15.94 -11.95 -16.47
N GLU A 540 16.15 -11.04 -15.50
CA GLU A 540 16.66 -11.31 -14.15
C GLU A 540 17.89 -12.26 -14.13
N PRO A 541 19.00 -11.84 -14.77
CA PRO A 541 20.15 -12.71 -15.04
C PRO A 541 20.93 -13.12 -13.79
N VAL A 542 20.83 -12.36 -12.70
CA VAL A 542 21.67 -12.49 -11.51
C VAL A 542 20.82 -12.74 -10.26
N SER A 543 21.39 -13.42 -9.27
CA SER A 543 20.72 -13.74 -8.01
C SER A 543 20.52 -12.52 -7.10
N ASP A 544 21.45 -11.56 -7.16
CA ASP A 544 21.38 -10.30 -6.43
C ASP A 544 20.98 -9.16 -7.38
N GLU A 545 19.95 -8.39 -7.01
CA GLU A 545 19.41 -7.33 -7.86
C GLU A 545 20.35 -6.12 -7.98
N ASP A 546 21.19 -5.88 -6.96
CA ASP A 546 22.16 -4.78 -6.99
C ASP A 546 23.26 -5.02 -8.04
N ASP A 547 23.48 -6.26 -8.48
CA ASP A 547 24.43 -6.63 -9.52
C ASP A 547 23.90 -6.46 -10.96
N ILE A 548 22.59 -6.18 -11.15
CA ILE A 548 21.98 -6.08 -12.49
C ILE A 548 22.62 -4.97 -13.33
N ILE A 549 22.88 -3.80 -12.73
CA ILE A 549 23.50 -2.66 -13.43
C ILE A 549 24.92 -3.02 -13.83
N LYS A 550 25.69 -3.62 -12.92
CA LYS A 550 27.05 -4.07 -13.17
C LYS A 550 27.09 -5.11 -14.30
N PHE A 551 26.16 -6.06 -14.33
CA PHE A 551 26.00 -7.03 -15.43
C PHE A 551 25.74 -6.34 -16.77
N CYS A 552 24.87 -5.31 -16.79
CA CYS A 552 24.58 -4.53 -17.99
C CYS A 552 25.82 -3.82 -18.54
N GLU A 553 26.62 -3.22 -17.67
CA GLU A 553 27.83 -2.48 -18.03
C GLU A 553 28.92 -3.40 -18.61
N GLU A 554 29.13 -4.57 -18.01
CA GLU A 554 30.18 -5.51 -18.44
C GLU A 554 29.83 -6.26 -19.73
N THR A 555 28.59 -6.77 -19.84
CA THR A 555 28.20 -7.58 -21.00
C THR A 555 27.71 -6.75 -22.18
N GLY A 556 27.07 -5.61 -21.88
CA GLY A 556 26.34 -4.79 -22.85
C GLY A 556 24.98 -5.36 -23.27
N LEU A 557 24.52 -6.46 -22.65
CA LEU A 557 23.25 -7.09 -23.00
C LEU A 557 22.04 -6.29 -22.48
N PRO A 558 20.92 -6.28 -23.23
CA PRO A 558 19.67 -5.74 -22.73
C PRO A 558 19.09 -6.64 -21.63
N VAL A 559 18.59 -6.03 -20.55
CA VAL A 559 18.01 -6.71 -19.39
C VAL A 559 16.55 -6.28 -19.20
N ALA A 560 15.73 -7.22 -18.74
CA ALA A 560 14.37 -6.98 -18.28
C ALA A 560 14.23 -7.35 -16.79
N LEU A 561 13.44 -6.55 -16.08
CA LEU A 561 13.12 -6.78 -14.66
C LEU A 561 11.84 -7.62 -14.54
N ASP A 562 11.85 -8.65 -13.71
CA ASP A 562 10.70 -9.51 -13.38
C ASP A 562 10.62 -9.68 -11.85
N GLU A 563 11.40 -10.58 -11.25
CA GLU A 563 11.41 -10.80 -9.79
C GLU A 563 11.80 -9.56 -8.96
N THR A 564 12.52 -8.60 -9.53
CA THR A 564 12.79 -7.28 -8.89
C THR A 564 11.51 -6.53 -8.57
N LEU A 565 10.41 -6.85 -9.27
CA LEU A 565 9.11 -6.26 -9.07
C LEU A 565 8.30 -6.93 -7.94
N ASP A 566 8.65 -8.15 -7.54
CA ASP A 566 7.86 -8.98 -6.59
C ASP A 566 7.92 -8.43 -5.16
N ASN A 567 9.01 -7.76 -4.80
CA ASN A 567 9.24 -7.22 -3.47
C ASN A 567 8.87 -5.76 -3.29
N ILE A 568 8.31 -5.16 -4.33
CA ILE A 568 7.96 -3.76 -4.32
C ILE A 568 6.70 -3.56 -3.47
N ALA A 569 6.87 -2.96 -2.28
CA ALA A 569 5.76 -2.52 -1.42
C ALA A 569 4.94 -1.41 -2.12
N GLU A 570 4.04 -0.71 -1.42
CA GLU A 570 3.28 0.41 -2.00
C GLU A 570 4.16 1.52 -2.62
N ASN A 571 5.49 1.52 -2.42
CA ASN A 571 6.41 2.52 -2.96
C ASN A 571 7.13 2.10 -4.26
N HIS A 572 6.35 1.83 -5.31
CA HIS A 572 6.88 1.28 -6.57
C HIS A 572 7.93 2.11 -7.26
N LEU A 573 7.81 3.43 -7.18
CA LEU A 573 8.66 4.35 -7.91
C LEU A 573 10.05 4.49 -7.29
N GLU A 574 10.17 4.31 -5.97
CA GLU A 574 11.44 4.45 -5.26
C GLU A 574 12.40 3.31 -5.61
N VAL A 575 11.91 2.06 -5.61
CA VAL A 575 12.71 0.89 -6.01
C VAL A 575 13.12 0.99 -7.48
N LEU A 576 12.15 1.30 -8.35
CA LEU A 576 12.39 1.40 -9.78
C LEU A 576 13.35 2.54 -10.16
N ALA A 577 13.44 3.60 -9.36
CA ALA A 577 14.37 4.71 -9.60
C ALA A 577 15.84 4.27 -9.71
N LYS A 578 16.22 3.14 -9.10
CA LYS A 578 17.57 2.55 -9.24
C LYS A 578 17.82 2.00 -10.64
N PHE A 579 16.79 1.55 -11.35
CA PHE A 579 16.89 0.75 -12.57
C PHE A 579 16.64 1.55 -13.86
N THR A 580 17.12 2.81 -13.90
CA THR A 580 16.94 3.69 -15.07
C THR A 580 17.97 3.47 -16.17
N HIS A 581 19.04 2.70 -15.91
CA HIS A 581 20.11 2.40 -16.85
C HIS A 581 19.61 2.03 -18.27
N SER A 582 20.31 2.49 -19.30
CA SER A 582 19.86 2.41 -20.71
C SER A 582 19.76 0.97 -21.24
N ARG A 583 20.50 0.04 -20.65
CA ARG A 583 20.42 -1.40 -20.96
C ARG A 583 19.30 -2.13 -20.25
N ILE A 584 18.65 -1.51 -19.26
CA ILE A 584 17.41 -2.04 -18.71
C ILE A 584 16.29 -1.59 -19.64
N VAL A 585 15.86 -2.48 -20.53
CA VAL A 585 14.99 -2.14 -21.67
C VAL A 585 13.54 -2.52 -21.44
N ALA A 586 13.24 -3.34 -20.44
CA ALA A 586 11.86 -3.79 -20.18
C ALA A 586 11.59 -4.06 -18.70
N VAL A 587 10.31 -4.03 -18.36
CA VAL A 587 9.74 -4.56 -17.11
C VAL A 587 8.66 -5.58 -17.44
N VAL A 588 8.70 -6.73 -16.78
CA VAL A 588 7.78 -7.85 -16.95
C VAL A 588 6.75 -7.79 -15.82
N ILE A 589 5.55 -7.30 -16.16
CA ILE A 589 4.52 -6.98 -15.18
C ILE A 589 3.54 -8.14 -15.10
N LYS A 590 3.50 -8.81 -13.96
CA LYS A 590 2.48 -9.83 -13.62
C LYS A 590 1.48 -9.22 -12.64
N PRO A 591 0.26 -8.84 -13.06
CA PRO A 591 -0.70 -8.15 -12.19
C PRO A 591 -1.02 -8.92 -10.88
N SER A 592 -1.05 -10.25 -10.92
CA SER A 592 -1.25 -11.10 -9.73
C SER A 592 -0.11 -11.02 -8.71
N ILE A 593 1.12 -10.72 -9.15
CA ILE A 593 2.32 -10.64 -8.31
C ILE A 593 2.56 -9.23 -7.78
N VAL A 594 2.43 -8.21 -8.64
CA VAL A 594 2.63 -6.80 -8.24
C VAL A 594 1.46 -6.25 -7.42
N GLY A 595 0.39 -7.02 -7.28
CA GLY A 595 -0.75 -6.69 -6.43
C GLY A 595 -1.83 -5.83 -7.12
N GLY A 596 -2.21 -6.21 -8.33
CA GLY A 596 -3.39 -5.70 -9.02
C GLY A 596 -3.11 -4.82 -10.25
N PHE A 597 -4.19 -4.40 -10.87
CA PHE A 597 -4.19 -3.59 -12.10
C PHE A 597 -3.68 -2.18 -11.82
N GLU A 598 -3.97 -1.62 -10.64
CA GLU A 598 -3.44 -0.33 -10.23
C GLU A 598 -1.92 -0.33 -10.22
N ASN A 599 -1.30 -1.21 -9.43
CA ASN A 599 0.16 -1.28 -9.33
C ASN A 599 0.79 -1.62 -10.69
N ALA A 600 0.19 -2.55 -11.43
CA ALA A 600 0.63 -2.88 -12.79
C ALA A 600 0.61 -1.65 -13.73
N ALA A 601 -0.42 -0.80 -13.66
CA ALA A 601 -0.51 0.41 -14.47
C ALA A 601 0.52 1.47 -14.05
N LEU A 602 0.82 1.57 -12.75
CA LEU A 602 1.86 2.47 -12.23
C LEU A 602 3.25 2.07 -12.70
N ILE A 603 3.58 0.77 -12.62
CA ILE A 603 4.85 0.22 -13.10
C ILE A 603 4.96 0.40 -14.62
N ALA A 604 3.90 0.10 -15.37
CA ALA A 604 3.86 0.30 -16.82
C ALA A 604 4.08 1.78 -17.18
N ARG A 605 3.42 2.69 -16.47
CA ARG A 605 3.57 4.14 -16.66
C ARG A 605 5.01 4.60 -16.40
N TRP A 606 5.64 4.13 -15.34
CA TRP A 606 7.05 4.42 -15.04
C TRP A 606 7.96 3.93 -16.16
N ALA A 607 7.78 2.68 -16.63
CA ALA A 607 8.60 2.11 -17.69
C ALA A 607 8.50 2.93 -18.98
N GLN A 608 7.29 3.29 -19.39
CA GLN A 608 7.04 4.07 -20.60
C GLN A 608 7.64 5.49 -20.52
N GLN A 609 7.57 6.14 -19.36
CA GLN A 609 8.22 7.45 -19.14
C GLN A 609 9.74 7.39 -19.39
N HIS A 610 10.36 6.26 -19.04
CA HIS A 610 11.78 6.01 -19.24
C HIS A 610 12.12 5.33 -20.57
N GLY A 611 11.15 5.23 -21.50
CA GLY A 611 11.34 4.60 -22.81
C GLY A 611 11.57 3.08 -22.76
N LYS A 612 11.16 2.43 -21.67
CA LYS A 612 11.28 0.97 -21.46
C LYS A 612 9.98 0.28 -21.88
N MET A 613 10.08 -0.97 -22.33
CA MET A 613 8.91 -1.80 -22.64
C MET A 613 8.17 -2.24 -21.37
N ALA A 614 6.85 -2.13 -21.39
CA ALA A 614 5.97 -2.65 -20.33
C ALA A 614 5.33 -3.97 -20.81
N VAL A 615 5.91 -5.10 -20.41
CA VAL A 615 5.48 -6.44 -20.88
C VAL A 615 4.54 -7.04 -19.86
N VAL A 616 3.23 -7.00 -20.11
CA VAL A 616 2.25 -7.76 -19.30
C VAL A 616 2.48 -9.27 -19.48
N SER A 617 2.58 -10.00 -18.38
CA SER A 617 2.78 -11.46 -18.35
C SER A 617 1.84 -12.13 -17.35
N ALA A 618 1.69 -13.45 -17.49
CA ALA A 618 0.81 -14.30 -16.69
C ALA A 618 1.60 -15.24 -15.78
N ALA A 619 1.16 -15.41 -14.54
CA ALA A 619 1.62 -16.41 -13.57
C ALA A 619 0.67 -17.64 -13.57
N PHE A 620 0.46 -18.23 -14.75
CA PHE A 620 -0.45 -19.37 -14.95
C PHE A 620 -1.88 -19.10 -14.43
N GLU A 621 -2.41 -17.91 -14.71
CA GLU A 621 -3.84 -17.63 -14.57
C GLU A 621 -4.65 -18.47 -15.58
N SER A 622 -5.91 -18.73 -15.23
CA SER A 622 -6.89 -19.38 -16.09
C SER A 622 -7.32 -18.48 -17.26
N GLY A 623 -8.23 -18.96 -18.11
CA GLY A 623 -8.85 -18.16 -19.16
C GLY A 623 -9.46 -16.86 -18.63
N LEU A 624 -10.06 -16.87 -17.42
CA LEU A 624 -10.64 -15.67 -16.81
C LEU A 624 -9.61 -14.55 -16.61
N GLY A 625 -8.48 -14.84 -15.96
CA GLY A 625 -7.41 -13.87 -15.77
C GLY A 625 -6.80 -13.42 -17.09
N LEU A 626 -6.58 -14.33 -18.04
CA LEU A 626 -6.02 -14.01 -19.35
C LEU A 626 -6.91 -13.07 -20.17
N LEU A 627 -8.24 -13.22 -20.13
CA LEU A 627 -9.17 -12.29 -20.78
C LEU A 627 -9.03 -10.85 -20.25
N ALA A 628 -8.84 -10.70 -18.95
CA ALA A 628 -8.61 -9.40 -18.33
C ALA A 628 -7.22 -8.86 -18.70
N TYR A 629 -6.18 -9.70 -18.72
CA TYR A 629 -4.81 -9.31 -19.05
C TYR A 629 -4.65 -8.92 -20.53
N ILE A 630 -5.37 -9.53 -21.46
CA ILE A 630 -5.42 -9.11 -22.87
C ILE A 630 -5.96 -7.69 -22.99
N GLN A 631 -7.08 -7.40 -22.35
CA GLN A 631 -7.66 -6.05 -22.34
C GLN A 631 -6.74 -5.05 -21.65
N PHE A 632 -6.10 -5.44 -20.55
CA PHE A 632 -5.14 -4.60 -19.84
C PHE A 632 -3.86 -4.34 -20.65
N SER A 633 -3.37 -5.32 -21.41
CA SER A 633 -2.22 -5.14 -22.31
C SER A 633 -2.51 -4.07 -23.36
N SER A 634 -3.72 -4.09 -23.94
CA SER A 634 -4.16 -3.03 -24.85
C SER A 634 -4.24 -1.67 -24.15
N TYR A 635 -4.77 -1.60 -22.92
CA TYR A 635 -4.76 -0.37 -22.11
C TYR A 635 -3.34 0.19 -21.95
N VAL A 636 -2.37 -0.66 -21.63
CA VAL A 636 -0.95 -0.28 -21.46
C VAL A 636 -0.38 0.29 -22.77
N GLU A 637 -0.65 -0.34 -23.93
CA GLU A 637 -0.19 0.17 -25.23
C GLU A 637 -0.82 1.52 -25.60
N LEU A 638 -2.12 1.70 -25.35
CA LEU A 638 -2.81 2.97 -25.60
C LEU A 638 -2.29 4.10 -24.70
N GLN A 639 -2.04 3.78 -23.44
CA GLN A 639 -1.44 4.70 -22.48
C GLN A 639 -0.05 5.13 -22.96
N ASN A 640 0.76 4.21 -23.51
CA ASN A 640 2.05 4.54 -24.09
C ASN A 640 1.91 5.47 -25.30
N ALA A 641 0.97 5.16 -26.21
CA ALA A 641 0.72 5.99 -27.39
C ALA A 641 0.25 7.40 -27.02
N ALA A 642 -0.59 7.53 -25.98
CA ALA A 642 -0.98 8.82 -25.43
C ALA A 642 0.22 9.57 -24.81
N LEU A 643 1.05 8.89 -24.03
CA LEU A 643 2.27 9.45 -23.46
C LEU A 643 3.23 9.97 -24.55
N CYS A 644 3.50 9.16 -25.59
CA CYS A 644 4.38 9.53 -26.70
C CYS A 644 3.87 10.79 -27.42
N ARG A 645 2.54 10.90 -27.64
CA ARG A 645 1.91 12.12 -28.20
C ARG A 645 2.16 13.35 -27.34
N VAL A 646 1.98 13.25 -26.01
CA VAL A 646 2.23 14.38 -25.08
C VAL A 646 3.70 14.81 -25.09
N MET A 647 4.61 13.85 -25.23
CA MET A 647 6.05 14.09 -25.28
C MET A 647 6.60 14.44 -26.67
N ASN A 648 5.76 14.49 -27.71
CA ASN A 648 6.18 14.63 -29.10
C ASN A 648 7.24 13.60 -29.52
N LYS A 649 7.11 12.35 -29.06
CA LYS A 649 7.96 11.21 -29.47
C LYS A 649 7.19 10.30 -30.41
N GLU A 650 7.89 9.62 -31.32
CA GLU A 650 7.26 8.54 -32.09
C GLU A 650 6.84 7.40 -31.15
N PRO A 651 5.63 6.84 -31.34
CA PRO A 651 5.19 5.70 -30.55
C PRO A 651 6.09 4.49 -30.81
N ALA A 652 6.51 3.81 -29.74
CA ALA A 652 7.26 2.57 -29.85
C ALA A 652 6.46 1.48 -30.61
N LEU A 653 7.17 0.51 -31.19
CA LEU A 653 6.56 -0.67 -31.78
C LEU A 653 5.66 -1.40 -30.75
N SER A 654 4.60 -2.06 -31.23
CA SER A 654 3.71 -2.86 -30.38
C SER A 654 4.50 -3.91 -29.60
N VAL A 655 4.17 -4.03 -28.31
CA VAL A 655 4.88 -4.89 -27.38
C VAL A 655 4.32 -6.31 -27.50
N ILE A 656 5.21 -7.29 -27.52
CA ILE A 656 4.81 -8.71 -27.52
C ILE A 656 4.70 -9.18 -26.06
N HIS A 657 3.50 -9.57 -25.63
CA HIS A 657 3.16 -9.82 -24.23
C HIS A 657 3.35 -11.29 -23.81
N GLY A 658 3.70 -11.51 -22.54
CA GLY A 658 4.04 -12.82 -21.97
C GLY A 658 2.83 -13.62 -21.49
N LEU A 659 1.81 -13.79 -22.33
CA LEU A 659 0.54 -14.47 -21.99
C LEU A 659 0.46 -15.90 -22.53
N GLY A 660 1.60 -16.53 -22.83
CA GLY A 660 1.68 -17.86 -23.46
C GLY A 660 1.35 -19.05 -22.56
N THR A 661 1.11 -18.84 -21.26
CA THR A 661 0.85 -19.91 -20.27
C THR A 661 -0.44 -20.69 -20.56
N TYR A 662 -1.37 -20.16 -21.35
CA TYR A 662 -2.61 -20.85 -21.74
C TYR A 662 -2.37 -22.24 -22.35
N ARG A 663 -1.24 -22.45 -23.05
CA ARG A 663 -0.88 -23.76 -23.65
C ARG A 663 -0.60 -24.85 -22.60
N TRP A 664 -0.37 -24.46 -21.34
CA TRP A 664 -0.14 -25.38 -20.22
C TRP A 664 -1.44 -25.81 -19.53
N LEU A 665 -2.58 -25.20 -19.86
CA LEU A 665 -3.87 -25.57 -19.27
C LEU A 665 -4.51 -26.69 -20.12
N LYS A 666 -4.80 -27.85 -19.52
CA LYS A 666 -5.62 -28.90 -20.18
C LYS A 666 -7.11 -28.60 -20.07
N GLU A 667 -7.49 -27.93 -19.00
CA GLU A 667 -8.84 -27.55 -18.65
C GLU A 667 -8.85 -26.06 -18.30
N ASP A 668 -10.02 -25.44 -18.36
CA ASP A 668 -10.20 -24.04 -18.01
C ASP A 668 -11.38 -23.86 -17.05
N VAL A 669 -11.36 -22.78 -16.28
CA VAL A 669 -12.47 -22.32 -15.46
C VAL A 669 -13.63 -21.81 -16.30
N MET A 670 -13.39 -21.55 -17.58
CA MET A 670 -14.38 -21.14 -18.57
C MET A 670 -14.97 -22.34 -19.30
N THR A 671 -16.27 -22.28 -19.62
CA THR A 671 -16.92 -23.28 -20.49
C THR A 671 -16.50 -23.14 -21.95
N GLU A 672 -16.24 -21.92 -22.41
CA GLU A 672 -15.69 -21.62 -23.73
C GLU A 672 -14.22 -21.18 -23.59
N PRO A 673 -13.26 -21.95 -24.14
CA PRO A 673 -11.84 -21.64 -23.96
C PRO A 673 -11.42 -20.41 -24.78
N LEU A 674 -10.47 -19.65 -24.22
CA LEU A 674 -9.80 -18.56 -24.93
C LEU A 674 -9.08 -19.09 -26.18
N LYS A 675 -9.34 -18.47 -27.33
CA LYS A 675 -8.70 -18.82 -28.61
C LYS A 675 -7.58 -17.83 -28.92
N ILE A 676 -6.34 -18.28 -28.76
CA ILE A 676 -5.15 -17.59 -29.26
C ILE A 676 -4.64 -18.37 -30.47
N CYS A 677 -4.66 -17.75 -31.63
CA CYS A 677 -4.32 -18.41 -32.89
C CYS A 677 -3.67 -17.44 -33.88
N ARG A 678 -3.13 -18.00 -34.97
CA ARG A 678 -2.56 -17.22 -36.06
C ARG A 678 -3.63 -16.38 -36.75
N ASN A 679 -3.50 -15.07 -36.71
CA ASN A 679 -4.40 -14.16 -37.39
C ASN A 679 -4.20 -14.25 -38.92
N PRO A 680 -5.23 -14.54 -39.72
CA PRO A 680 -5.09 -14.68 -41.17
C PRO A 680 -4.63 -13.41 -41.90
N ARG A 681 -4.84 -12.22 -41.31
CA ARG A 681 -4.46 -10.94 -41.91
C ARG A 681 -3.05 -10.52 -41.55
N SER A 682 -2.67 -10.61 -40.28
CA SER A 682 -1.33 -10.20 -39.83
C SER A 682 -0.29 -11.31 -39.99
N GLY A 683 -0.73 -12.57 -40.07
CA GLY A 683 0.14 -13.74 -40.13
C GLY A 683 0.78 -14.12 -38.80
N PHE A 684 0.50 -13.39 -37.71
CA PHE A 684 1.08 -13.61 -36.39
C PHE A 684 0.10 -14.29 -35.42
N VAL A 685 0.63 -14.98 -34.42
CA VAL A 685 -0.18 -15.48 -33.30
C VAL A 685 -0.53 -14.35 -32.35
N GLU A 686 -1.83 -14.07 -32.21
CA GLU A 686 -2.36 -12.93 -31.49
C GLU A 686 -3.62 -13.31 -30.70
N ALA A 687 -3.92 -12.54 -29.66
CA ALA A 687 -5.18 -12.62 -28.91
C ALA A 687 -6.15 -11.51 -29.36
N SER A 688 -7.36 -11.89 -29.77
CA SER A 688 -8.41 -10.95 -30.17
C SER A 688 -9.00 -10.24 -28.96
N ILE A 689 -8.93 -8.91 -28.94
CA ILE A 689 -9.56 -8.09 -27.88
C ILE A 689 -11.08 -8.22 -27.95
N VAL A 690 -11.65 -8.28 -29.15
CA VAL A 690 -13.09 -8.42 -29.35
C VAL A 690 -13.61 -9.73 -28.76
N ASP A 691 -12.90 -10.83 -29.02
CA ASP A 691 -13.25 -12.14 -28.48
C ASP A 691 -13.09 -12.13 -26.97
N ALA A 692 -12.04 -11.49 -26.46
CA ALA A 692 -11.80 -11.39 -25.03
C ALA A 692 -12.96 -10.66 -24.30
N VAL A 693 -13.44 -9.56 -24.88
CA VAL A 693 -14.60 -8.83 -24.36
C VAL A 693 -15.87 -9.68 -24.40
N GLN A 694 -16.14 -10.34 -25.52
CA GLN A 694 -17.36 -11.15 -25.68
C GLN A 694 -17.40 -12.35 -24.73
N LEU A 695 -16.27 -13.05 -24.59
CA LEU A 695 -16.15 -14.20 -23.69
C LEU A 695 -16.32 -13.78 -22.22
N LEU A 696 -15.79 -12.61 -21.83
CA LEU A 696 -15.94 -12.11 -20.47
C LEU A 696 -17.39 -11.67 -20.17
N GLN A 697 -18.07 -11.03 -21.12
CA GLN A 697 -19.48 -10.65 -21.00
C GLN A 697 -20.41 -11.87 -20.92
N LYS A 698 -20.05 -12.98 -21.56
CA LYS A 698 -20.77 -14.25 -21.53
C LYS A 698 -20.17 -15.27 -20.56
N PHE A 699 -19.29 -14.82 -19.66
CA PHE A 699 -18.51 -15.71 -18.82
C PHE A 699 -19.41 -16.64 -18.01
N GLN A 700 -19.16 -17.94 -18.14
CA GLN A 700 -19.79 -18.97 -17.33
C GLN A 700 -18.72 -19.84 -16.70
N ILE A 701 -18.86 -20.04 -15.40
CA ILE A 701 -17.97 -20.89 -14.63
C ILE A 701 -18.20 -22.35 -15.04
N ASN A 702 -17.15 -23.01 -15.49
CA ASN A 702 -17.11 -24.45 -15.69
C ASN A 702 -17.26 -25.16 -14.35
N LYS A 703 -18.45 -25.68 -14.06
CA LYS A 703 -18.76 -26.32 -12.78
C LYS A 703 -17.95 -27.58 -12.52
N ASN A 704 -17.39 -28.22 -13.55
CA ASN A 704 -16.63 -29.47 -13.42
C ASN A 704 -15.29 -29.27 -12.72
N VAL A 705 -14.72 -28.05 -12.78
CA VAL A 705 -13.43 -27.72 -12.15
C VAL A 705 -13.59 -27.08 -10.77
N ILE A 706 -14.83 -26.84 -10.33
CA ILE A 706 -15.12 -26.25 -9.02
C ILE A 706 -15.08 -27.33 -7.94
N VAL A 707 -14.15 -27.18 -7.01
CA VAL A 707 -13.98 -28.09 -5.87
C VAL A 707 -14.96 -27.73 -4.75
N ARG A 708 -15.10 -26.43 -4.45
CA ARG A 708 -15.92 -25.93 -3.34
C ARG A 708 -16.40 -24.51 -3.61
N THR A 709 -17.67 -24.24 -3.36
CA THR A 709 -18.23 -22.87 -3.34
C THR A 709 -18.51 -22.45 -1.92
N PHE A 710 -18.12 -21.23 -1.57
CA PHE A 710 -18.29 -20.70 -0.22
C PHE A 710 -19.39 -19.66 -0.23
N THR A 711 -20.40 -19.91 0.58
CA THR A 711 -21.48 -18.97 0.86
C THR A 711 -21.28 -18.33 2.23
N ARG A 712 -21.98 -17.23 2.48
CA ARG A 712 -21.86 -16.49 3.74
C ARG A 712 -22.17 -17.39 4.94
N GLU A 713 -21.17 -17.59 5.79
CA GLU A 713 -21.37 -18.22 7.10
C GLU A 713 -22.23 -17.31 7.98
N GLN A 714 -23.22 -17.92 8.64
CA GLN A 714 -24.09 -17.24 9.61
C GLN A 714 -23.43 -17.23 10.98
N VAL A 715 -23.54 -16.09 11.66
CA VAL A 715 -23.11 -15.96 13.06
C VAL A 715 -24.26 -16.40 13.93
N ARG A 716 -24.04 -17.37 14.81
CA ARG A 716 -25.03 -17.81 15.80
C ARG A 716 -24.89 -16.93 17.03
N ASN A 717 -25.98 -16.32 17.46
CA ASN A 717 -26.03 -15.51 18.67
C ASN A 717 -26.90 -16.22 19.70
N TYR A 718 -26.38 -16.41 20.91
CA TYR A 718 -27.11 -17.03 22.02
C TYR A 718 -26.59 -16.50 23.36
N GLN A 719 -27.31 -16.81 24.44
CA GLN A 719 -26.92 -16.44 25.79
C GLN A 719 -26.68 -17.67 26.64
N LEU A 720 -25.67 -17.60 27.52
CA LEU A 720 -25.42 -18.62 28.55
C LEU A 720 -25.29 -17.95 29.92
N SER A 721 -25.97 -18.51 30.92
CA SER A 721 -25.89 -18.04 32.29
C SER A 721 -24.82 -18.78 33.09
N VAL A 722 -24.08 -18.02 33.90
CA VAL A 722 -23.13 -18.54 34.88
C VAL A 722 -23.54 -18.04 36.26
N ASP A 723 -23.73 -18.99 37.17
CA ASP A 723 -24.06 -18.71 38.55
C ASP A 723 -22.78 -18.49 39.39
N SER A 724 -22.80 -17.39 40.14
CA SER A 724 -21.87 -17.07 41.22
C SER A 724 -22.58 -17.25 42.57
N GLU A 725 -21.83 -17.26 43.67
CA GLU A 725 -22.38 -17.43 45.03
C GLU A 725 -23.42 -16.36 45.40
N HIS A 726 -23.39 -15.19 44.72
CA HIS A 726 -24.22 -14.03 45.08
C HIS A 726 -25.06 -13.45 43.93
N PHE A 727 -24.86 -13.90 42.69
CA PHE A 727 -25.60 -13.42 41.52
C PHE A 727 -25.48 -14.38 40.34
N SER A 728 -26.44 -14.31 39.41
CA SER A 728 -26.37 -15.00 38.12
C SER A 728 -26.09 -13.99 37.01
N PHE A 729 -25.20 -14.34 36.07
CA PHE A 729 -24.81 -13.45 34.98
C PHE A 729 -25.00 -14.12 33.62
N SER A 730 -25.70 -13.44 32.71
CA SER A 730 -25.95 -13.91 31.34
C SER A 730 -24.94 -13.32 30.37
N PHE A 731 -24.12 -14.16 29.76
CA PHE A 731 -23.16 -13.78 28.72
C PHE A 731 -23.81 -13.87 27.34
N ASN A 732 -23.73 -12.79 26.55
CA ASN A 732 -24.02 -12.82 25.13
C ASN A 732 -22.83 -13.38 24.35
N ILE A 733 -23.11 -14.37 23.50
CA ILE A 733 -22.10 -15.18 22.82
C ILE A 733 -22.40 -15.21 21.33
N GLN A 734 -21.36 -15.00 20.54
CA GLN A 734 -21.41 -15.02 19.09
C GLN A 734 -20.47 -16.11 18.59
N GLU A 735 -20.99 -17.01 17.75
CA GLU A 735 -20.27 -18.23 17.36
C GLU A 735 -20.28 -18.43 15.83
N ILE A 736 -19.12 -18.82 15.30
CA ILE A 736 -18.88 -19.11 13.88
C ILE A 736 -17.98 -20.34 13.73
N GLY A 737 -18.20 -21.12 12.68
CA GLY A 737 -17.39 -22.28 12.32
C GLY A 737 -18.09 -23.62 12.58
N PRO A 738 -17.46 -24.74 12.20
CA PRO A 738 -18.05 -26.06 12.36
C PRO A 738 -18.23 -26.41 13.85
N SER A 739 -19.31 -27.10 14.21
CA SER A 739 -19.56 -27.60 15.57
C SER A 739 -18.66 -28.79 15.95
N ILE A 740 -17.53 -28.95 15.26
CA ILE A 740 -16.58 -30.05 15.45
C ILE A 740 -15.53 -29.56 16.44
N ASP A 741 -15.41 -30.27 17.56
CA ASP A 741 -14.69 -29.86 18.77
C ASP A 741 -13.16 -30.00 18.67
N ASN A 742 -12.55 -29.77 17.49
CA ASN A 742 -11.12 -30.01 17.28
C ASN A 742 -10.24 -28.83 17.76
N SER A 743 -10.70 -27.58 17.63
CA SER A 743 -9.99 -26.38 18.11
C SER A 743 -11.00 -25.25 18.37
N VAL A 744 -11.06 -24.75 19.60
CA VAL A 744 -11.98 -23.66 20.01
C VAL A 744 -11.18 -22.40 20.35
N LEU A 745 -11.44 -21.32 19.63
CA LEU A 745 -10.88 -20.00 19.90
C LEU A 745 -11.93 -19.13 20.57
N VAL A 746 -11.57 -18.53 21.71
CA VAL A 746 -12.42 -17.59 22.43
C VAL A 746 -11.83 -16.19 22.34
N PHE A 747 -12.62 -15.25 21.84
CA PHE A 747 -12.24 -13.86 21.62
C PHE A 747 -12.80 -12.94 22.72
N LEU A 748 -11.92 -12.19 23.38
CA LEU A 748 -12.24 -11.28 24.49
C LEU A 748 -11.88 -9.84 24.09
N HIS A 749 -12.88 -8.97 23.99
CA HIS A 749 -12.71 -7.58 23.57
C HIS A 749 -12.12 -6.68 24.68
N GLY A 750 -11.72 -5.46 24.30
CA GLY A 750 -11.25 -4.43 25.23
C GLY A 750 -12.40 -3.62 25.83
N LEU A 751 -12.11 -2.71 26.77
CA LEU A 751 -13.12 -1.81 27.36
C LEU A 751 -13.85 -1.02 26.25
N PHE A 752 -15.17 -0.89 26.39
CA PHE A 752 -16.14 -0.34 25.42
C PHE A 752 -16.40 -1.19 24.16
N GLY A 753 -15.56 -2.17 23.85
CA GLY A 753 -15.76 -3.09 22.73
C GLY A 753 -16.92 -4.07 22.94
N THR A 754 -17.17 -4.91 21.94
CA THR A 754 -18.13 -6.03 21.99
C THR A 754 -17.61 -7.20 21.16
N GLY A 755 -18.28 -8.34 21.21
CA GLY A 755 -18.00 -9.51 20.36
C GLY A 755 -18.05 -9.19 18.86
N GLU A 756 -18.85 -8.19 18.45
CA GLU A 756 -18.98 -7.77 17.05
C GLU A 756 -17.66 -7.30 16.45
N ASP A 757 -16.75 -6.77 17.27
CA ASP A 757 -15.41 -6.34 16.85
C ASP A 757 -14.59 -7.50 16.27
N TRP A 758 -14.88 -8.73 16.69
CA TRP A 758 -14.15 -9.93 16.29
C TRP A 758 -14.75 -10.64 15.08
N ILE A 759 -16.02 -10.40 14.72
CA ILE A 759 -16.72 -11.16 13.68
C ILE A 759 -15.94 -11.22 12.35
N PRO A 760 -15.36 -10.11 11.82
CA PRO A 760 -14.55 -10.18 10.61
C PRO A 760 -13.35 -11.13 10.73
N ILE A 761 -12.62 -11.09 11.85
CA ILE A 761 -11.47 -11.96 12.13
C ILE A 761 -11.93 -13.41 12.33
N MET A 762 -13.01 -13.63 13.08
CA MET A 762 -13.59 -14.96 13.30
C MET A 762 -14.00 -15.63 11.99
N LYS A 763 -14.60 -14.89 11.04
CA LYS A 763 -14.96 -15.44 9.72
C LYS A 763 -13.75 -15.82 8.88
N ALA A 764 -12.63 -15.10 9.03
CA ALA A 764 -11.39 -15.48 8.36
C ALA A 764 -10.87 -16.82 8.89
N ILE A 765 -10.86 -16.98 10.22
CA ILE A 765 -10.28 -18.14 10.92
C ILE A 765 -11.24 -19.34 11.01
N SER A 766 -12.54 -19.15 10.75
CA SER A 766 -13.57 -20.18 10.92
C SER A 766 -13.36 -21.45 10.06
N GLY A 767 -12.59 -21.34 8.98
CA GLY A 767 -12.15 -22.51 8.19
C GLY A 767 -11.20 -23.45 8.94
N SER A 768 -10.50 -22.94 9.95
CA SER A 768 -9.44 -23.62 10.70
C SER A 768 -9.80 -23.96 12.15
N ALA A 769 -10.78 -23.26 12.73
CA ALA A 769 -11.23 -23.46 14.11
C ALA A 769 -12.65 -22.95 14.38
N ARG A 770 -13.30 -23.50 15.42
CA ARG A 770 -14.55 -22.98 15.99
C ARG A 770 -14.25 -21.68 16.74
N CYS A 771 -14.90 -20.59 16.37
CA CYS A 771 -14.64 -19.26 16.91
C CYS A 771 -15.82 -18.77 17.76
N VAL A 772 -15.54 -18.31 18.97
CA VAL A 772 -16.53 -17.84 19.94
C VAL A 772 -16.12 -16.46 20.45
N ALA A 773 -16.91 -15.42 20.23
CA ALA A 773 -16.71 -14.11 20.84
C ALA A 773 -17.70 -13.91 21.99
N ILE A 774 -17.23 -13.30 23.07
CA ILE A 774 -18.00 -13.12 24.30
C ILE A 774 -18.05 -11.64 24.63
N ASP A 775 -19.27 -11.13 24.84
CA ASP A 775 -19.47 -9.81 25.43
C ASP A 775 -19.13 -9.87 26.92
N LEU A 776 -18.08 -9.15 27.33
CA LEU A 776 -17.64 -9.07 28.72
C LEU A 776 -18.67 -8.32 29.60
N PRO A 777 -18.61 -8.46 30.93
CA PRO A 777 -19.57 -7.81 31.82
C PRO A 777 -19.72 -6.31 31.56
N GLY A 778 -20.96 -5.82 31.54
CA GLY A 778 -21.30 -4.42 31.24
C GLY A 778 -21.21 -4.01 29.77
N HIS A 779 -20.94 -4.95 28.86
CA HIS A 779 -20.80 -4.66 27.44
C HIS A 779 -21.80 -5.47 26.60
N GLY A 780 -22.21 -4.90 25.47
CA GLY A 780 -23.01 -5.57 24.45
C GLY A 780 -24.31 -6.13 25.00
N GLY A 781 -24.59 -7.39 24.70
CA GLY A 781 -25.81 -8.06 25.14
C GLY A 781 -25.74 -8.72 26.53
N SER A 782 -24.60 -8.66 27.22
CA SER A 782 -24.37 -9.37 28.49
C SER A 782 -25.00 -8.62 29.67
N LYS A 783 -25.78 -9.31 30.50
CA LYS A 783 -26.59 -8.68 31.57
C LYS A 783 -26.53 -9.44 32.89
N LEU A 784 -26.53 -8.67 33.98
CA LEU A 784 -26.73 -9.18 35.33
C LEU A 784 -28.20 -9.61 35.51
N GLN A 785 -28.44 -10.86 35.92
CA GLN A 785 -29.79 -11.32 36.25
C GLN A 785 -30.05 -11.10 37.74
N LYS A 786 -31.19 -10.49 38.08
CA LYS A 786 -31.59 -10.32 39.48
C LYS A 786 -31.96 -11.67 40.08
N MET A 787 -31.28 -12.09 41.15
CA MET A 787 -31.79 -13.14 42.02
C MET A 787 -32.94 -12.58 42.88
N SER A 788 -33.95 -13.41 43.16
CA SER A 788 -35.20 -13.05 43.85
C SER A 788 -35.00 -12.27 45.17
N ASP A 789 -36.01 -11.47 45.53
CA ASP A 789 -36.10 -10.35 46.50
C ASP A 789 -35.67 -10.57 47.97
N HIS A 790 -34.86 -11.57 48.30
CA HIS A 790 -34.41 -11.83 49.66
C HIS A 790 -32.89 -11.94 49.75
N GLU A 791 -32.27 -10.76 49.86
CA GLU A 791 -31.03 -10.41 50.60
C GLU A 791 -30.39 -9.21 49.91
N ALA A 792 -29.80 -8.29 50.68
CA ALA A 792 -29.13 -7.10 50.15
C ALA A 792 -27.93 -7.53 49.30
N ALA A 793 -28.16 -7.77 48.00
CA ALA A 793 -27.14 -8.21 47.07
C ALA A 793 -26.00 -7.19 47.06
N GLN A 794 -24.83 -7.58 47.55
CA GLN A 794 -23.61 -6.81 47.37
C GLN A 794 -23.41 -6.58 45.87
N GLU A 795 -23.06 -5.35 45.48
CA GLU A 795 -22.78 -5.07 44.08
C GLU A 795 -21.63 -5.96 43.57
N PRO A 796 -21.76 -6.59 42.39
CA PRO A 796 -20.77 -7.53 41.87
C PRO A 796 -19.45 -6.80 41.54
N ASN A 797 -18.32 -7.30 42.06
CA ASN A 797 -16.98 -6.78 41.75
C ASN A 797 -16.49 -7.33 40.39
N TRP A 798 -16.15 -6.44 39.46
CA TRP A 798 -15.69 -6.80 38.10
C TRP A 798 -14.17 -6.76 37.92
N SER A 799 -13.42 -7.17 38.95
CA SER A 799 -11.97 -7.39 38.85
C SER A 799 -11.61 -8.42 37.77
N ILE A 800 -10.38 -8.35 37.25
CA ILE A 800 -9.90 -9.23 36.16
C ILE A 800 -9.98 -10.71 36.57
N GLU A 801 -9.70 -10.97 37.85
CA GLU A 801 -9.70 -12.27 38.49
C GLU A 801 -11.12 -12.87 38.52
N VAL A 802 -12.10 -12.11 39.04
CA VAL A 802 -13.50 -12.55 39.10
C VAL A 802 -14.06 -12.84 37.71
N VAL A 803 -13.79 -11.97 36.74
CA VAL A 803 -14.23 -12.19 35.35
C VAL A 803 -13.54 -13.42 34.76
N GLY A 804 -12.25 -13.63 35.01
CA GLY A 804 -11.52 -14.83 34.57
C GLY A 804 -12.12 -16.12 35.14
N ASP A 805 -12.48 -16.14 36.41
CA ASP A 805 -13.08 -17.32 37.07
C ASP A 805 -14.49 -17.61 36.53
N MET A 806 -15.30 -16.58 36.27
CA MET A 806 -16.61 -16.71 35.63
C MET A 806 -16.48 -17.26 34.20
N LEU A 807 -15.52 -16.75 33.41
CA LEU A 807 -15.25 -17.28 32.08
C LEU A 807 -14.76 -18.72 32.12
N CYS A 808 -13.96 -19.11 33.14
CA CYS A 808 -13.56 -20.50 33.32
C CYS A 808 -14.78 -21.41 33.50
N LYS A 809 -15.76 -21.02 34.33
CA LYS A 809 -17.04 -21.74 34.46
C LYS A 809 -17.81 -21.78 33.14
N LEU A 810 -17.89 -20.66 32.43
CA LEU A 810 -18.54 -20.58 31.11
C LEU A 810 -17.92 -21.54 30.09
N PHE A 811 -16.59 -21.65 30.07
CA PHE A 811 -15.89 -22.52 29.12
C PHE A 811 -16.17 -24.01 29.36
N HIS A 812 -16.51 -24.42 30.57
CA HIS A 812 -16.96 -25.79 30.86
C HIS A 812 -18.34 -26.08 30.25
N GLN A 813 -19.20 -25.06 30.11
CA GLN A 813 -20.48 -25.20 29.41
C GLN A 813 -20.30 -25.18 27.87
N LEU A 814 -19.30 -24.46 27.36
CA LEU A 814 -19.07 -24.29 25.92
C LEU A 814 -18.39 -25.48 25.23
N THR A 815 -17.46 -26.14 25.90
CA THR A 815 -16.69 -27.28 25.37
C THR A 815 -16.07 -28.11 26.50
N ASN A 816 -15.85 -29.40 26.26
CA ASN A 816 -15.12 -30.27 27.19
C ASN A 816 -13.60 -30.20 27.02
N ARG A 817 -13.10 -29.54 25.97
CA ARG A 817 -11.66 -29.41 25.70
C ARG A 817 -11.07 -28.11 26.24
N LYS A 818 -9.75 -27.98 26.14
CA LYS A 818 -9.06 -26.72 26.38
C LYS A 818 -9.35 -25.72 25.24
N VAL A 819 -9.36 -24.43 25.57
CA VAL A 819 -9.62 -23.34 24.63
C VAL A 819 -8.34 -22.52 24.39
N THR A 820 -8.24 -21.92 23.21
CA THR A 820 -7.22 -20.91 22.91
C THR A 820 -7.86 -19.53 23.08
N LEU A 821 -7.26 -18.66 23.88
CA LEU A 821 -7.79 -17.31 24.13
C LEU A 821 -7.16 -16.30 23.18
N VAL A 822 -7.96 -15.36 22.67
CA VAL A 822 -7.49 -14.19 21.93
C VAL A 822 -8.06 -12.97 22.62
N GLY A 823 -7.22 -12.22 23.32
CA GLY A 823 -7.65 -11.07 24.12
C GLY A 823 -7.05 -9.77 23.61
N TYR A 824 -7.85 -8.70 23.59
CA TYR A 824 -7.39 -7.34 23.32
C TYR A 824 -7.53 -6.43 24.54
N SER A 825 -6.48 -5.66 24.88
CA SER A 825 -6.47 -4.66 25.95
C SER A 825 -6.98 -5.22 27.29
N MET A 826 -8.18 -4.85 27.76
CA MET A 826 -8.81 -5.47 28.95
C MET A 826 -8.98 -6.99 28.79
N GLY A 827 -9.52 -7.46 27.67
CA GLY A 827 -9.62 -8.88 27.35
C GLY A 827 -8.27 -9.58 27.26
N ALA A 828 -7.21 -8.87 26.87
CA ALA A 828 -5.84 -9.39 26.89
C ALA A 828 -5.33 -9.63 28.32
N ARG A 829 -5.69 -8.77 29.28
CA ARG A 829 -5.34 -8.95 30.70
C ARG A 829 -6.07 -10.13 31.31
N ILE A 830 -7.36 -10.31 30.97
CA ILE A 830 -8.15 -11.48 31.36
C ILE A 830 -7.57 -12.76 30.75
N ALA A 831 -7.28 -12.75 29.44
CA ALA A 831 -6.68 -13.90 28.76
C ALA A 831 -5.33 -14.29 29.37
N LEU A 832 -4.49 -13.31 29.73
CA LEU A 832 -3.21 -13.55 30.39
C LEU A 832 -3.38 -14.12 31.81
N TYR A 833 -4.32 -13.58 32.59
CA TYR A 833 -4.65 -14.14 33.92
C TYR A 833 -5.08 -15.60 33.80
N MET A 834 -6.02 -15.90 32.89
CA MET A 834 -6.53 -17.26 32.68
C MET A 834 -5.45 -18.21 32.14
N ALA A 835 -4.55 -17.73 31.27
CA ALA A 835 -3.41 -18.51 30.79
C ALA A 835 -2.50 -18.98 31.94
N LEU A 836 -2.32 -18.13 32.96
CA LEU A 836 -1.44 -18.39 34.10
C LEU A 836 -2.14 -19.17 35.23
N LYS A 837 -3.43 -18.89 35.49
CA LYS A 837 -4.16 -19.43 36.64
C LYS A 837 -5.14 -20.55 36.28
N CYS A 838 -5.56 -20.65 35.03
CA CYS A 838 -6.51 -21.65 34.53
C CYS A 838 -5.90 -22.52 33.42
N SER A 839 -4.63 -22.93 33.56
CA SER A 839 -3.90 -23.73 32.56
C SER A 839 -4.53 -25.09 32.25
N ASP A 840 -5.43 -25.58 33.12
CA ASP A 840 -6.19 -26.80 32.89
C ASP A 840 -7.29 -26.62 31.84
N LYS A 841 -7.76 -25.38 31.64
CA LYS A 841 -8.78 -25.04 30.65
C LYS A 841 -8.25 -24.24 29.46
N VAL A 842 -7.10 -23.58 29.60
CA VAL A 842 -6.45 -22.80 28.52
C VAL A 842 -5.28 -23.59 27.93
N GLN A 843 -5.27 -23.78 26.61
CA GLN A 843 -4.15 -24.42 25.91
C GLN A 843 -3.14 -23.44 25.31
N GLY A 844 -3.55 -22.17 25.11
CA GLY A 844 -2.70 -21.12 24.59
C GLY A 844 -3.40 -19.77 24.61
N ALA A 845 -2.66 -18.67 24.58
CA ALA A 845 -3.22 -17.33 24.64
C ALA A 845 -2.52 -16.34 23.67
N VAL A 846 -3.33 -15.59 22.93
CA VAL A 846 -2.90 -14.47 22.09
C VAL A 846 -3.25 -13.17 22.82
N ILE A 847 -2.23 -12.38 23.12
CA ILE A 847 -2.31 -11.18 23.94
C ILE A 847 -2.06 -9.97 23.04
N ILE A 848 -3.13 -9.28 22.65
CA ILE A 848 -3.06 -8.10 21.79
C ILE A 848 -3.05 -6.83 22.67
N SER A 849 -1.92 -6.13 22.68
CA SER A 849 -1.72 -4.90 23.46
C SER A 849 -2.11 -5.06 24.95
N GLY A 850 -1.73 -6.18 25.55
CA GLY A 850 -2.02 -6.53 26.96
C GLY A 850 -0.92 -6.13 27.94
N SER A 851 -1.19 -6.28 29.24
CA SER A 851 -0.22 -6.00 30.31
C SER A 851 -0.43 -6.92 31.51
N PRO A 852 0.64 -7.39 32.17
CA PRO A 852 0.56 -8.17 33.41
C PRO A 852 0.25 -7.31 34.65
N GLY A 853 0.04 -6.00 34.51
CA GLY A 853 -0.27 -5.09 35.62
C GLY A 853 0.92 -4.24 36.07
N LEU A 854 0.70 -3.35 37.04
CA LEU A 854 1.74 -2.50 37.63
C LEU A 854 2.32 -3.15 38.89
N THR A 855 3.65 -3.16 39.03
CA THR A 855 4.35 -3.65 40.24
C THR A 855 4.46 -2.57 41.32
N ASP A 856 4.74 -1.33 40.93
CA ASP A 856 4.97 -0.24 41.88
C ASP A 856 3.68 0.18 42.61
N ARG A 857 3.74 0.19 43.95
CA ARG A 857 2.57 0.42 44.81
C ARG A 857 1.99 1.82 44.66
N GLU A 858 2.84 2.84 44.48
CA GLU A 858 2.39 4.22 44.35
C GLU A 858 1.79 4.47 42.95
N ALA A 859 2.43 3.97 41.90
CA ALA A 859 1.89 3.98 40.54
C ALA A 859 0.52 3.29 40.46
N ARG A 860 0.33 2.18 41.20
CA ARG A 860 -0.96 1.50 41.34
C ARG A 860 -2.02 2.40 41.98
N LYS A 861 -1.74 3.01 43.14
CA LYS A 861 -2.68 3.93 43.80
C LYS A 861 -3.06 5.11 42.89
N VAL A 862 -2.08 5.72 42.24
CA VAL A 862 -2.30 6.82 41.28
C VAL A 862 -3.16 6.33 40.12
N ARG A 863 -2.93 5.10 39.63
CA ARG A 863 -3.73 4.52 38.55
C ARG A 863 -5.18 4.24 38.97
N CYS A 864 -5.41 3.68 40.16
CA CYS A 864 -6.75 3.47 40.70
C CYS A 864 -7.52 4.79 40.79
N ALA A 865 -6.93 5.81 41.42
CA ALA A 865 -7.58 7.10 41.56
C ALA A 865 -7.93 7.74 40.20
N LYS A 866 -7.05 7.60 39.20
CA LYS A 866 -7.32 8.08 37.82
C LYS A 866 -8.46 7.32 37.15
N ASP A 867 -8.50 6.00 37.28
CA ASP A 867 -9.56 5.18 36.68
C ASP A 867 -10.90 5.36 37.40
N ASP A 868 -10.91 5.56 38.72
CA ASP A 868 -12.11 5.91 39.49
C ASP A 868 -12.67 7.28 39.09
N PHE A 869 -11.79 8.27 38.96
CA PHE A 869 -12.20 9.59 38.47
C PHE A 869 -12.80 9.50 37.06
N ARG A 870 -12.24 8.65 36.19
CA ARG A 870 -12.80 8.39 34.86
C ARG A 870 -14.16 7.68 34.93
N ALA A 871 -14.32 6.70 35.80
CA ALA A 871 -15.60 6.04 36.04
C ALA A 871 -16.66 7.04 36.51
N CYS A 872 -16.34 7.90 37.49
CA CYS A 872 -17.23 8.97 37.92
C CYS A 872 -17.55 9.94 36.76
N SER A 873 -16.55 10.32 35.96
CA SER A 873 -16.74 11.19 34.79
C SER A 873 -17.66 10.56 33.75
N LEU A 874 -17.55 9.25 33.50
CA LEU A 874 -18.42 8.52 32.58
C LEU A 874 -19.89 8.59 33.03
N VAL A 875 -20.15 8.41 34.33
CA VAL A 875 -21.50 8.53 34.89
C VAL A 875 -22.00 9.98 34.84
N SER A 876 -21.14 10.95 35.19
CA SER A 876 -21.55 12.36 35.29
C SER A 876 -21.76 13.05 33.94
N TYR A 877 -20.94 12.74 32.94
CA TYR A 877 -20.97 13.41 31.63
C TYR A 877 -21.63 12.56 30.52
N GLY A 878 -22.02 11.33 30.83
CA GLY A 878 -22.56 10.38 29.86
C GLY A 878 -21.50 9.77 28.94
N LEU A 879 -21.92 8.75 28.20
CA LEU A 879 -21.01 7.97 27.35
C LEU A 879 -20.42 8.78 26.18
N GLU A 880 -21.21 9.64 25.54
CA GLU A 880 -20.75 10.43 24.39
C GLU A 880 -19.61 11.38 24.75
N GLY A 881 -19.82 12.27 25.73
CA GLY A 881 -18.79 13.19 26.20
C GLY A 881 -17.57 12.47 26.78
N PHE A 882 -17.77 11.30 27.40
CA PHE A 882 -16.66 10.49 27.87
C PHE A 882 -15.84 9.90 26.72
N LEU A 883 -16.46 9.34 25.68
CA LEU A 883 -15.75 8.75 24.54
C LEU A 883 -14.95 9.80 23.77
N ASP A 884 -15.47 11.01 23.61
CA ASP A 884 -14.74 12.13 23.00
C ASP A 884 -13.44 12.43 23.76
N SER A 885 -13.52 12.54 25.08
CA SER A 885 -12.35 12.75 25.95
C SER A 885 -11.41 11.55 25.97
N TRP A 886 -11.97 10.33 26.03
CA TRP A 886 -11.22 9.08 26.04
C TRP A 886 -10.38 8.91 24.78
N TYR A 887 -11.01 9.05 23.61
CA TYR A 887 -10.36 8.91 22.33
C TYR A 887 -9.50 10.12 21.94
N ALA A 888 -9.57 11.25 22.64
CA ALA A 888 -8.61 12.35 22.46
C ALA A 888 -7.20 12.01 22.98
N GLY A 889 -7.07 11.03 23.86
CA GLY A 889 -5.79 10.61 24.44
C GLY A 889 -4.75 10.13 23.41
N GLU A 890 -3.46 10.27 23.73
CA GLU A 890 -2.33 9.95 22.84
C GLU A 890 -2.33 8.49 22.33
N LEU A 891 -2.75 7.55 23.18
CA LEU A 891 -2.86 6.11 22.86
C LEU A 891 -3.69 5.83 21.60
N TRP A 892 -4.68 6.67 21.33
CA TRP A 892 -5.63 6.52 20.23
C TRP A 892 -5.26 7.33 18.99
N SER A 893 -4.09 7.97 18.97
CA SER A 893 -3.65 8.82 17.85
C SER A 893 -3.68 8.09 16.50
N SER A 894 -3.23 6.84 16.45
CA SER A 894 -3.28 6.01 15.25
C SER A 894 -4.72 5.65 14.87
N LEU A 895 -5.51 5.13 15.82
CA LEU A 895 -6.91 4.77 15.59
C LEU A 895 -7.79 5.96 15.16
N ARG A 896 -7.56 7.16 15.69
CA ARG A 896 -8.24 8.40 15.23
C ARG A 896 -7.97 8.71 13.76
N GLY A 897 -6.80 8.29 13.25
CA GLY A 897 -6.43 8.42 11.85
C GLY A 897 -7.10 7.39 10.93
N HIS A 898 -7.78 6.38 11.48
CA HIS A 898 -8.44 5.33 10.72
C HIS A 898 -9.76 5.83 10.08
N PRO A 899 -10.06 5.52 8.81
CA PRO A 899 -11.22 6.06 8.09
C PRO A 899 -12.55 5.64 8.71
N HIS A 900 -12.59 4.45 9.33
CA HIS A 900 -13.77 3.96 10.04
C HIS A 900 -13.85 4.39 11.50
N PHE A 901 -12.97 5.29 11.98
CA PHE A 901 -12.95 5.72 13.38
C PHE A 901 -14.33 6.20 13.87
N LYS A 902 -15.00 7.06 13.10
CA LYS A 902 -16.35 7.55 13.45
C LYS A 902 -17.37 6.41 13.56
N ARG A 903 -17.31 5.41 12.68
CA ARG A 903 -18.18 4.23 12.73
C ARG A 903 -17.88 3.38 13.96
N ILE A 904 -16.59 3.19 14.29
CA ILE A 904 -16.17 2.47 15.49
C ILE A 904 -16.74 3.17 16.74
N VAL A 905 -16.54 4.48 16.89
CA VAL A 905 -17.10 5.25 18.02
C VAL A 905 -18.63 5.19 18.06
N ALA A 906 -19.30 5.33 16.92
CA ALA A 906 -20.77 5.21 16.84
C ALA A 906 -21.29 3.85 17.32
N ASN A 907 -20.55 2.77 17.06
CA ASN A 907 -20.88 1.44 17.59
C ASN A 907 -20.69 1.39 19.12
N ARG A 908 -19.67 2.06 19.67
CA ARG A 908 -19.46 2.15 21.13
C ARG A 908 -20.59 2.90 21.82
N LEU A 909 -21.19 3.89 21.14
CA LEU A 909 -22.33 4.65 21.68
C LEU A 909 -23.62 3.83 21.81
N GLN A 910 -23.69 2.63 21.22
CA GLN A 910 -24.86 1.76 21.34
C GLN A 910 -24.94 1.03 22.70
N GLN A 911 -23.95 1.19 23.57
CA GLN A 911 -23.95 0.62 24.92
C GLN A 911 -24.96 1.37 25.81
N ASP A 912 -25.87 0.64 26.45
CA ASP A 912 -26.97 1.18 27.25
C ASP A 912 -26.65 1.27 28.76
N ASP A 913 -25.84 0.35 29.29
CA ASP A 913 -25.52 0.28 30.73
C ASP A 913 -24.26 1.06 31.13
N VAL A 914 -24.38 2.39 31.15
CA VAL A 914 -23.28 3.31 31.54
C VAL A 914 -22.79 3.05 32.97
N HIS A 915 -23.69 2.66 33.90
CA HIS A 915 -23.33 2.41 35.30
C HIS A 915 -22.45 1.17 35.44
N THR A 916 -22.81 0.06 34.80
CA THR A 916 -21.97 -1.14 34.82
C THR A 916 -20.66 -0.90 34.06
N LEU A 917 -20.66 -0.16 32.95
CA LEU A 917 -19.42 0.24 32.26
C LEU A 917 -18.47 1.02 33.16
N ALA A 918 -18.99 2.01 33.90
CA ALA A 918 -18.20 2.79 34.85
C ALA A 918 -17.65 1.91 35.98
N LYS A 919 -18.48 1.00 36.50
CA LYS A 919 -18.06 0.03 37.52
C LYS A 919 -16.96 -0.88 37.01
N VAL A 920 -17.09 -1.45 35.81
CA VAL A 920 -16.06 -2.29 35.17
C VAL A 920 -14.78 -1.51 34.93
N LEU A 921 -14.86 -0.25 34.47
CA LEU A 921 -13.69 0.62 34.30
C LEU A 921 -12.92 0.83 35.62
N SER A 922 -13.63 1.02 36.73
CA SER A 922 -13.03 1.17 38.06
C SER A 922 -12.48 -0.17 38.57
N ASP A 923 -13.31 -1.21 38.66
CA ASP A 923 -12.97 -2.50 39.27
C ASP A 923 -11.84 -3.22 38.51
N SER A 924 -11.86 -3.14 37.17
CA SER A 924 -10.82 -3.75 36.32
C SER A 924 -9.57 -2.87 36.14
N SER A 925 -9.43 -1.77 36.91
CA SER A 925 -8.27 -0.87 36.81
C SER A 925 -6.95 -1.64 36.88
N VAL A 926 -5.98 -1.24 36.04
CA VAL A 926 -4.62 -1.82 36.05
C VAL A 926 -3.93 -1.58 37.41
N GLY A 927 -4.36 -0.59 38.18
CA GLY A 927 -3.89 -0.36 39.54
C GLY A 927 -4.46 -1.35 40.58
N ARG A 928 -5.63 -1.94 40.31
CA ARG A 928 -6.29 -2.95 41.16
C ARG A 928 -5.91 -4.38 40.76
N GLN A 929 -5.74 -4.64 39.47
CA GLN A 929 -5.31 -5.94 38.95
C GLN A 929 -4.08 -6.48 39.69
N LEU A 930 -4.06 -7.76 40.05
CA LEU A 930 -2.88 -8.41 40.61
C LEU A 930 -1.68 -8.33 39.64
N PRO A 931 -0.48 -7.91 40.07
CA PRO A 931 0.70 -7.93 39.22
C PRO A 931 1.10 -9.38 38.91
N LEU A 932 1.01 -9.76 37.64
CA LEU A 932 1.30 -11.13 37.15
C LEU A 932 2.76 -11.35 36.74
N TRP A 933 3.65 -10.36 36.97
CA TRP A 933 5.04 -10.42 36.49
C TRP A 933 5.83 -11.62 37.02
N GLU A 934 5.62 -12.00 38.29
CA GLU A 934 6.25 -13.20 38.86
C GLU A 934 5.61 -14.48 38.34
N ASP A 935 4.30 -14.49 38.11
CA ASP A 935 3.58 -15.64 37.55
C ASP A 935 4.06 -15.99 36.13
N LEU A 936 4.52 -15.00 35.35
CA LEU A 936 5.05 -15.21 34.00
C LEU A 936 6.24 -16.19 33.98
N LYS A 937 7.06 -16.25 35.05
CA LYS A 937 8.18 -17.20 35.17
C LYS A 937 7.73 -18.67 35.20
N HIS A 938 6.46 -18.87 35.53
CA HIS A 938 5.83 -20.18 35.67
C HIS A 938 4.76 -20.42 34.59
N CYS A 939 4.76 -19.64 33.50
CA CYS A 939 3.83 -19.82 32.40
C CYS A 939 4.02 -21.18 31.73
N LYS A 940 3.00 -22.05 31.80
CA LYS A 940 3.03 -23.41 31.23
C LYS A 940 2.33 -23.52 29.88
N VAL A 941 1.69 -22.44 29.43
CA VAL A 941 0.92 -22.40 28.18
C VAL A 941 1.66 -21.52 27.17
N PRO A 942 1.65 -21.89 25.87
CA PRO A 942 2.18 -21.02 24.82
C PRO A 942 1.44 -19.67 24.76
N VAL A 943 2.20 -18.60 24.59
CA VAL A 943 1.69 -17.22 24.52
C VAL A 943 2.20 -16.53 23.26
N LEU A 944 1.30 -15.93 22.47
CA LEU A 944 1.63 -15.04 21.37
C LEU A 944 1.38 -13.59 21.80
N LEU A 945 2.37 -12.71 21.64
CA LEU A 945 2.25 -11.29 21.96
C LEU A 945 2.10 -10.49 20.65
N ILE A 946 1.01 -9.75 20.51
CA ILE A 946 0.75 -8.90 19.34
C ILE A 946 0.71 -7.44 19.79
N VAL A 947 1.46 -6.58 19.08
CA VAL A 947 1.54 -5.14 19.36
C VAL A 947 1.53 -4.36 18.06
N GLY A 948 0.94 -3.15 18.06
CA GLY A 948 1.05 -2.27 16.90
C GLY A 948 2.43 -1.62 16.83
N GLU A 949 2.96 -1.47 15.61
CA GLU A 949 4.25 -0.83 15.34
C GLU A 949 4.37 0.57 15.99
N ARG A 950 3.26 1.33 16.06
CA ARG A 950 3.21 2.68 16.64
C ARG A 950 2.91 2.70 18.15
N ASP A 951 2.72 1.55 18.79
CA ASP A 951 2.46 1.46 20.24
C ASP A 951 3.75 1.23 21.04
N ALA A 952 4.57 2.29 21.16
CA ALA A 952 5.86 2.21 21.85
C ALA A 952 5.76 1.67 23.30
N LYS A 953 4.68 2.00 24.00
CA LYS A 953 4.47 1.58 25.39
C LYS A 953 4.26 0.07 25.47
N PHE A 954 3.34 -0.48 24.68
CA PHE A 954 3.02 -1.90 24.73
C PHE A 954 4.08 -2.76 24.04
N LYS A 955 4.84 -2.22 23.07
CA LYS A 955 6.05 -2.86 22.56
C LYS A 955 7.07 -3.13 23.68
N ARG A 956 7.32 -2.16 24.56
CA ARG A 956 8.22 -2.35 25.71
C ARG A 956 7.67 -3.42 26.67
N ILE A 957 6.39 -3.33 27.03
CA ILE A 957 5.75 -4.31 27.92
C ILE A 957 5.82 -5.72 27.33
N ALA A 958 5.56 -5.89 26.03
CA ALA A 958 5.64 -7.19 25.37
C ALA A 958 7.06 -7.76 25.36
N LYS A 959 8.09 -6.91 25.13
CA LYS A 959 9.50 -7.30 25.24
C LYS A 959 9.85 -7.76 26.66
N ASP A 960 9.41 -7.02 27.68
CA ASP A 960 9.64 -7.37 29.08
C ASP A 960 8.95 -8.70 29.44
N MET A 961 7.69 -8.89 29.03
CA MET A 961 6.96 -10.15 29.23
C MET A 961 7.67 -11.32 28.56
N CYS A 962 8.08 -11.17 27.30
CA CYS A 962 8.80 -12.18 26.54
C CYS A 962 10.11 -12.58 27.25
N SER A 963 10.89 -11.59 27.71
CA SER A 963 12.13 -11.83 28.45
C SER A 963 11.90 -12.63 29.73
N ILE A 964 10.83 -12.34 30.49
CA ILE A 964 10.56 -13.03 31.75
C ILE A 964 10.06 -14.46 31.51
N ILE A 965 9.15 -14.66 30.55
CA ILE A 965 8.69 -16.00 30.18
C ILE A 965 9.88 -16.87 29.74
N ASN A 966 10.79 -16.31 28.94
CA ASN A 966 12.00 -16.99 28.47
C ASN A 966 13.00 -17.34 29.57
N SER A 967 13.02 -16.57 30.67
CA SER A 967 13.85 -16.87 31.85
C SER A 967 13.23 -17.91 32.79
N GLY A 968 11.98 -18.34 32.50
CA GLY A 968 11.21 -19.25 33.33
C GLY A 968 11.69 -20.70 33.29
N THR A 969 11.14 -21.51 34.20
CA THR A 969 11.52 -22.93 34.36
C THR A 969 10.99 -23.85 33.26
N TRP A 970 10.05 -23.37 32.44
CA TRP A 970 9.45 -24.12 31.33
C TRP A 970 10.15 -23.74 30.02
N SER A 971 11.20 -24.50 29.67
CA SER A 971 12.02 -24.29 28.46
C SER A 971 11.38 -24.95 27.23
N ARG A 972 10.41 -24.30 26.59
CA ARG A 972 10.03 -24.54 25.19
C ARG A 972 9.69 -23.23 24.47
N ASP A 973 9.80 -23.27 23.15
CA ASP A 973 9.84 -22.17 22.17
C ASP A 973 9.21 -20.84 22.63
N HIS A 974 10.04 -19.79 22.50
CA HIS A 974 9.82 -18.42 22.97
C HIS A 974 8.41 -17.88 22.63
N PRO A 975 7.78 -17.05 23.49
CA PRO A 975 6.57 -16.34 23.09
C PRO A 975 6.94 -15.42 21.92
N ALA A 976 6.34 -15.65 20.76
CA ALA A 976 6.58 -14.82 19.59
C ALA A 976 5.99 -13.43 19.82
N ILE A 977 6.78 -12.39 19.51
CA ILE A 977 6.27 -11.02 19.41
C ILE A 977 6.04 -10.73 17.94
N VAL A 978 4.80 -10.38 17.59
CA VAL A 978 4.44 -9.93 16.25
C VAL A 978 4.09 -8.45 16.30
N GLU A 979 4.90 -7.63 15.62
CA GLU A 979 4.61 -6.22 15.40
C GLU A 979 3.73 -6.06 14.17
N ILE A 980 2.55 -5.46 14.34
CA ILE A 980 1.59 -5.25 13.25
C ILE A 980 1.89 -3.88 12.61
N PRO A 981 2.12 -3.83 11.28
CA PRO A 981 2.57 -2.61 10.61
C PRO A 981 1.49 -1.53 10.58
N ASN A 982 1.94 -0.27 10.65
CA ASN A 982 1.13 0.95 10.47
C ASN A 982 -0.03 1.17 11.46
N CYS A 983 -0.09 0.45 12.58
CA CYS A 983 -1.15 0.60 13.58
C CYS A 983 -0.63 0.92 14.99
N GLY A 984 -1.52 1.43 15.84
CA GLY A 984 -1.26 1.72 17.24
C GLY A 984 -1.85 0.65 18.16
N HIS A 985 -2.50 1.11 19.23
CA HIS A 985 -2.96 0.22 20.29
C HIS A 985 -3.98 -0.82 19.82
N ALA A 986 -4.90 -0.45 18.91
CA ALA A 986 -6.02 -1.28 18.49
C ALA A 986 -5.71 -2.08 17.21
N ALA A 987 -4.59 -2.82 17.20
CA ALA A 987 -4.07 -3.51 16.02
C ALA A 987 -5.12 -4.36 15.27
N HIS A 988 -5.93 -5.13 16.00
CA HIS A 988 -7.04 -5.95 15.44
C HIS A 988 -8.12 -5.14 14.70
N LEU A 989 -8.31 -3.85 15.00
CA LEU A 989 -9.27 -2.98 14.29
C LEU A 989 -8.59 -2.18 13.16
N GLU A 990 -7.34 -1.77 13.38
CA GLU A 990 -6.60 -0.90 12.45
C GLU A 990 -5.97 -1.68 11.28
N ASN A 991 -5.47 -2.89 11.54
CA ASN A 991 -4.89 -3.76 10.52
C ASN A 991 -5.12 -5.25 10.85
N PRO A 992 -6.33 -5.78 10.56
CA PRO A 992 -6.74 -7.12 10.97
C PRO A 992 -6.06 -8.27 10.21
N LEU A 993 -5.62 -8.07 8.97
CA LEU A 993 -5.11 -9.17 8.12
C LEU A 993 -3.81 -9.79 8.66
N PRO A 994 -2.79 -9.01 9.08
CA PRO A 994 -1.61 -9.59 9.74
C PRO A 994 -1.92 -10.22 11.09
N VAL A 995 -2.95 -9.74 11.82
CA VAL A 995 -3.41 -10.36 13.07
C VAL A 995 -3.98 -11.75 12.80
N ILE A 996 -4.82 -11.90 11.77
CA ILE A 996 -5.38 -13.20 11.35
C ILE A 996 -4.26 -14.20 11.05
N ARG A 997 -3.28 -13.78 10.23
CA ARG A 997 -2.12 -14.61 9.89
C ARG A 997 -1.35 -15.05 11.14
N ALA A 998 -1.04 -14.11 12.05
CA ALA A 998 -0.30 -14.40 13.28
C ALA A 998 -1.05 -15.39 14.19
N VAL A 999 -2.37 -15.22 14.34
CA VAL A 999 -3.21 -16.15 15.11
C VAL A 999 -3.22 -17.53 14.47
N ARG A 1000 -3.36 -17.65 13.15
CA ARG A 1000 -3.35 -18.94 12.45
C ARG A 1000 -2.00 -19.66 12.58
N GLU A 1001 -0.89 -18.95 12.38
CA GLU A 1001 0.45 -19.51 12.54
C GLU A 1001 0.62 -20.08 13.95
N PHE A 1002 0.20 -19.33 14.97
CA PHE A 1002 0.19 -19.81 16.35
C PHE A 1002 -0.69 -21.06 16.57
N LEU A 1003 -1.88 -21.14 15.97
CA LEU A 1003 -2.71 -22.35 16.04
C LEU A 1003 -2.07 -23.56 15.37
N THR A 1004 -1.29 -23.34 14.30
CA THR A 1004 -0.60 -24.41 13.57
C THR A 1004 0.51 -24.99 14.44
N THR A 1005 1.29 -24.13 15.08
CA THR A 1005 2.32 -24.52 16.06
C THR A 1005 1.71 -25.34 17.20
N LEU A 1006 0.59 -24.90 17.79
CA LEU A 1006 -0.10 -25.63 18.85
C LEU A 1006 -0.54 -27.05 18.42
N LYS A 1007 -0.99 -27.23 17.17
CA LYS A 1007 -1.40 -28.53 16.64
C LYS A 1007 -0.22 -29.48 16.43
N GLU A 1008 0.89 -28.98 15.88
CA GLU A 1008 2.09 -29.78 15.65
C GLU A 1008 2.72 -30.29 16.95
N GLU A 1009 2.74 -29.46 17.99
CA GLU A 1009 3.21 -29.85 19.32
C GLU A 1009 2.35 -30.96 19.92
N PHE A 1010 1.03 -30.86 19.79
CA PHE A 1010 0.11 -31.89 20.28
C PHE A 1010 0.34 -33.24 19.58
N VAL A 1011 0.55 -33.24 18.26
CA VAL A 1011 0.85 -34.46 17.48
C VAL A 1011 2.19 -35.07 17.88
N LYS A 1012 3.24 -34.25 18.04
CA LYS A 1012 4.56 -34.72 18.53
C LYS A 1012 4.45 -35.37 19.91
N TRP A 1013 3.66 -34.78 20.81
CA TRP A 1013 3.46 -35.32 22.17
C TRP A 1013 2.70 -36.65 22.16
N GLN A 1014 1.64 -36.77 21.35
CA GLN A 1014 0.93 -38.04 21.17
C GLN A 1014 1.81 -39.13 20.54
N GLY A 1015 2.66 -38.77 19.58
CA GLY A 1015 3.63 -39.69 18.98
C GLY A 1015 4.65 -40.21 19.99
N LEU A 1016 5.16 -39.35 20.88
CA LEU A 1016 6.07 -39.74 21.95
C LEU A 1016 5.40 -40.68 22.97
N CYS A 1017 4.17 -40.38 23.38
CA CYS A 1017 3.42 -41.22 24.31
C CYS A 1017 3.06 -42.59 23.73
N ARG A 1018 2.79 -42.68 22.43
CA ARG A 1018 2.61 -43.98 21.75
C ARG A 1018 3.90 -44.76 21.54
N ALA A 1019 5.05 -44.10 21.57
CA ALA A 1019 6.36 -44.77 21.51
C ALA A 1019 6.87 -45.22 22.89
N LEU A 1020 6.31 -44.65 23.96
CA LEU A 1020 6.61 -44.99 25.37
C LEU A 1020 5.63 -46.02 25.96
N GLN A 1021 4.47 -46.22 25.33
CA GLN A 1021 3.57 -47.36 25.55
C GLN A 1021 3.97 -48.53 24.66
#